data_AF-W3VJ85-F1
#
_entry.id   AF-W3VJ85-F1
#
_cell.length_a   1.000
_cell.length_b   1.000
_cell.length_c   1.000
_cell.angle_alpha   90.00
_cell.angle_beta   90.00
_cell.angle_gamma   90.00
#
_symmetry.space_group_name_H-M   'P 1'
#
loop_
_entity.id
_entity.type
_entity.pdbx_description
1 polymer ?
#
loop_
_entity_poly.entity_id
_entity_poly.type
_entity_poly.pdbx_seq_one_letter_code
_entity_poly.pdbx_strand_id
1 'polypeptide(L)'
;MAGSSHEVQPSAAKESKVKGPIVLPSHQLPERFYKGGPRISTFRGEASKSDREPEDWVASTTCCAGYDTLGLTRLPTTNTLLADEIRNDPAAWLGAEHVAKYGADTKLLIKLLDAGQRLPIHAHPHVDWARVHVKRNHGKAEAWHILAPGRVYLGLKQAVSAERMLELVDKQEIETMLAMMYEVDVEAGDTVYVPPGLLHAIGEGILLVEVQEPEDMSILLEWRDFELDGQADGHLGLGFEKAMTAVTVDGLSEEQVSELVVRSKGRASTNLLPTEALEYFRMDKIDSNATVEPSFQLAVVLQGQVEASVQGSSPTVLRAGTTTLFRHADGPRTGGEGEVQGRTGKAHGHCLGIDNILRPQVRPYTSAVATMPAREEDLLILSVQPGIKIVGILQRKNIEASTSSQRRPIALILHGLLAHKNQCYHRALADALSIDSLRFDFRGNGDSHGDWTLGSLDNDVTDLATVVRHLHHQLGYKIELIVAHSRGSMVSWMYLSRGPEVLRADMGSAGVPNLAVVSGRWFMDGVLETYARFQEGFKTDGFYRWKFTSAGKKREHIVYPKDLEDMAAIKEPRDYVARVSPDTQVLILHGTADQIVPERDAHTYLAALDSNPARTPGSHQLHLIQGADHMYRGATQPVVERICSCATMPRNTSAACLLFVRICQLRVDGKNVGDLVDRIQTLSLEYQQASGSAVDDDALMAILINQAMPIPEYHLVVKELTESGRLTDYYTLASALQNRWKQIR
;
A
#
# COMPACT_ATOMS: atom_id res chain seq x y z
N MET A 1 -40.00 -32.90 7.25
CA MET A 1 -40.81 -32.76 6.02
C MET A 1 -40.25 -31.59 5.24
N ALA A 2 -39.97 -31.79 3.96
CA ALA A 2 -39.42 -30.76 3.07
C ALA A 2 -40.47 -29.65 2.85
N GLY A 3 -40.12 -28.42 3.21
CA GLY A 3 -40.86 -27.20 2.86
C GLY A 3 -40.12 -26.49 1.73
N SER A 4 -40.79 -26.36 0.59
CA SER A 4 -40.31 -25.73 -0.64
C SER A 4 -39.82 -24.30 -0.39
N SER A 5 -38.52 -24.07 -0.64
CA SER A 5 -37.98 -22.73 -0.87
C SER A 5 -38.52 -22.22 -2.21
N HIS A 6 -39.44 -21.27 -2.17
CA HIS A 6 -39.74 -20.45 -3.34
C HIS A 6 -38.49 -19.63 -3.66
N GLU A 7 -37.74 -20.06 -4.68
CA GLU A 7 -36.78 -19.21 -5.38
C GLU A 7 -37.56 -18.03 -5.97
N VAL A 8 -37.38 -16.85 -5.38
CA VAL A 8 -37.77 -15.59 -6.00
C VAL A 8 -36.80 -15.36 -7.15
N GLN A 9 -37.30 -15.45 -8.39
CA GLN A 9 -36.55 -15.05 -9.57
C GLN A 9 -36.06 -13.59 -9.42
N PRO A 10 -34.84 -13.24 -9.86
CA PRO A 10 -34.38 -11.86 -9.85
C PRO A 10 -35.29 -11.03 -10.77
N SER A 11 -36.09 -10.15 -10.17
CA SER A 11 -36.74 -9.05 -10.88
C SER A 11 -35.69 -8.28 -11.68
N ALA A 12 -35.96 -7.99 -12.95
CA ALA A 12 -35.16 -7.05 -13.73
C ALA A 12 -34.93 -5.77 -12.89
N ALA A 13 -33.67 -5.35 -12.74
CA ALA A 13 -33.30 -4.18 -11.96
C ALA A 13 -34.09 -2.96 -12.46
N LYS A 14 -34.91 -2.35 -11.58
CA LYS A 14 -35.57 -1.08 -11.88
C LYS A 14 -34.52 0.02 -11.71
N GLU A 15 -34.24 0.74 -12.78
CA GLU A 15 -33.33 1.89 -12.80
C GLU A 15 -33.70 2.89 -11.68
N SER A 16 -32.73 3.24 -10.82
CA SER A 16 -32.97 4.16 -9.70
C SER A 16 -33.32 5.57 -10.21
N LYS A 17 -34.47 6.10 -9.80
CA LYS A 17 -35.01 7.41 -10.22
C LYS A 17 -34.36 8.61 -9.52
N VAL A 18 -33.60 8.39 -8.45
CA VAL A 18 -32.88 9.45 -7.73
C VAL A 18 -31.69 9.89 -8.56
N LYS A 19 -31.30 11.17 -8.57
CA LYS A 19 -30.08 11.66 -9.25
C LYS A 19 -29.34 12.64 -8.37
N GLY A 20 -28.01 12.61 -8.39
CA GLY A 20 -27.18 13.58 -7.68
C GLY A 20 -27.09 14.93 -8.39
N PRO A 21 -26.59 15.98 -7.70
CA PRO A 21 -26.12 15.99 -6.30
C PRO A 21 -27.28 15.81 -5.29
N ILE A 22 -27.16 14.87 -4.33
CA ILE A 22 -28.19 14.62 -3.31
C ILE A 22 -27.75 15.28 -2.00
N VAL A 23 -28.31 16.45 -1.68
CA VAL A 23 -28.06 17.10 -0.38
C VAL A 23 -28.74 16.31 0.72
N LEU A 24 -27.97 15.85 1.71
CA LEU A 24 -28.47 15.03 2.82
C LEU A 24 -28.79 15.93 4.02
N PRO A 25 -29.97 15.75 4.67
CA PRO A 25 -30.25 16.39 5.94
C PRO A 25 -29.36 15.81 7.05
N SER A 26 -29.24 16.51 8.18
CA SER A 26 -28.60 15.95 9.37
C SER A 26 -29.34 14.71 9.86
N HIS A 27 -28.57 13.70 10.26
CA HIS A 27 -29.06 12.47 10.87
C HIS A 27 -28.31 12.24 12.19
N GLN A 28 -28.50 13.19 13.10
CA GLN A 28 -27.96 13.11 14.45
C GLN A 28 -28.66 12.00 15.24
N LEU A 29 -27.88 11.06 15.78
CA LEU A 29 -28.40 9.94 16.54
C LEU A 29 -28.71 10.37 17.98
N PRO A 30 -29.95 10.18 18.47
CA PRO A 30 -30.33 10.61 19.81
C PRO A 30 -29.80 9.67 20.91
N GLU A 31 -29.75 10.17 22.14
CA GLU A 31 -29.47 9.42 23.37
C GLU A 31 -28.22 8.53 23.32
N ARG A 32 -27.11 9.10 22.83
CA ARG A 32 -25.81 8.42 22.88
C ARG A 32 -25.26 8.37 24.31
N PHE A 33 -24.44 7.37 24.59
CA PHE A 33 -23.87 7.13 25.93
C PHE A 33 -22.84 8.17 26.38
N TYR A 34 -22.41 9.05 25.48
CA TYR A 34 -21.49 10.15 25.74
C TYR A 34 -22.09 11.47 25.24
N LYS A 35 -21.69 12.57 25.86
CA LYS A 35 -22.20 13.90 25.53
C LYS A 35 -21.62 14.44 24.24
N GLY A 36 -22.48 15.08 23.46
CA GLY A 36 -22.16 15.91 22.31
C GLY A 36 -22.13 17.40 22.63
N GLY A 37 -21.62 18.19 21.70
CA GLY A 37 -21.68 19.64 21.74
C GLY A 37 -22.67 20.23 20.71
N PRO A 38 -22.79 21.56 20.64
CA PRO A 38 -23.65 22.24 19.67
C PRO A 38 -22.97 22.42 18.29
N ARG A 39 -21.74 21.93 18.09
CA ARG A 39 -20.90 22.28 16.93
C ARG A 39 -21.36 21.56 15.66
N ILE A 40 -21.89 20.34 15.72
CA ILE A 40 -22.52 19.70 14.56
C ILE A 40 -23.67 20.56 14.05
N SER A 41 -24.64 20.88 14.91
CA SER A 41 -25.79 21.71 14.52
C SER A 41 -25.34 23.07 14.01
N THR A 42 -24.39 23.73 14.69
CA THR A 42 -23.85 25.01 14.24
C THR A 42 -23.19 24.90 12.87
N PHE A 43 -22.39 23.86 12.63
CA PHE A 43 -21.75 23.59 11.35
C PHE A 43 -22.79 23.35 10.26
N ARG A 44 -23.86 22.60 10.56
CA ARG A 44 -25.01 22.33 9.69
C ARG A 44 -25.92 23.55 9.45
N GLY A 45 -25.78 24.63 10.22
CA GLY A 45 -26.69 25.77 10.20
C GLY A 45 -28.04 25.50 10.88
N GLU A 46 -28.07 24.56 11.83
CA GLU A 46 -29.24 24.09 12.57
C GLU A 46 -29.12 24.48 14.06
N ALA A 47 -30.25 24.45 14.79
CA ALA A 47 -30.22 24.60 16.25
C ALA A 47 -29.89 23.25 16.91
N SER A 48 -29.06 23.26 17.95
CA SER A 48 -28.85 22.08 18.79
C SER A 48 -30.13 21.73 19.55
N LYS A 49 -30.45 20.43 19.61
CA LYS A 49 -31.67 19.91 20.25
C LYS A 49 -31.38 19.19 21.57
N SER A 50 -30.21 18.58 21.69
CA SER A 50 -29.78 17.78 22.84
C SER A 50 -28.26 17.82 22.95
N ASP A 51 -27.74 17.65 24.16
CA ASP A 51 -26.31 17.37 24.42
C ASP A 51 -25.99 15.87 24.30
N ARG A 52 -26.93 15.06 23.78
CA ARG A 52 -26.79 13.61 23.55
C ARG A 52 -26.97 13.18 22.11
N GLU A 53 -26.70 14.11 21.22
CA GLU A 53 -26.64 13.93 19.77
C GLU A 53 -25.21 14.15 19.24
N PRO A 54 -24.17 13.48 19.79
CA PRO A 54 -22.76 13.74 19.42
C PRO A 54 -22.37 13.28 18.02
N GLU A 55 -23.20 12.50 17.33
CA GLU A 55 -22.86 11.88 16.04
C GLU A 55 -23.94 12.13 15.01
N ASP A 56 -23.56 12.62 13.84
CA ASP A 56 -24.39 12.73 12.63
C ASP A 56 -23.92 11.73 11.58
N TRP A 57 -24.72 10.69 11.32
CA TRP A 57 -24.35 9.60 10.42
C TRP A 57 -24.74 9.92 8.98
N VAL A 58 -23.73 10.13 8.14
CA VAL A 58 -23.91 10.69 6.80
C VAL A 58 -23.87 9.60 5.74
N ALA A 59 -24.94 9.51 4.93
CA ALA A 59 -25.10 8.49 3.88
C ALA A 59 -24.87 7.05 4.38
N SER A 60 -25.24 6.78 5.62
CA SER A 60 -24.98 5.51 6.26
C SER A 60 -25.90 4.40 5.74
N THR A 61 -25.28 3.26 5.46
CA THR A 61 -25.94 1.96 5.28
C THR A 61 -25.71 1.02 6.46
N THR A 62 -25.09 1.52 7.53
CA THR A 62 -24.79 0.79 8.76
C THR A 62 -25.85 1.08 9.80
N CYS A 63 -26.26 0.05 10.54
CA CYS A 63 -27.11 0.22 11.70
C CYS A 63 -26.25 0.44 12.95
N CYS A 64 -26.71 1.32 13.82
CA CYS A 64 -26.18 1.40 15.17
C CYS A 64 -26.33 0.06 15.89
N ALA A 65 -25.30 -0.35 16.63
CA ALA A 65 -25.30 -1.61 17.35
C ALA A 65 -26.52 -1.72 18.28
N GLY A 66 -27.21 -2.86 18.20
CA GLY A 66 -28.43 -3.14 18.97
C GLY A 66 -29.72 -2.62 18.34
N TYR A 67 -29.67 -1.96 17.18
CA TYR A 67 -30.85 -1.43 16.48
C TYR A 67 -30.99 -2.00 15.06
N ASP A 68 -32.24 -2.16 14.61
CA ASP A 68 -32.54 -2.66 13.26
C ASP A 68 -32.42 -1.58 12.18
N THR A 69 -32.72 -0.32 12.52
CA THR A 69 -32.80 0.77 11.53
C THR A 69 -32.14 2.09 11.96
N LEU A 70 -31.85 2.27 13.26
CA LEU A 70 -31.17 3.47 13.74
C LEU A 70 -29.78 3.53 13.08
N GLY A 71 -29.39 4.69 12.57
CA GLY A 71 -28.14 4.84 11.82
C GLY A 71 -28.31 4.76 10.30
N LEU A 72 -29.38 4.16 9.77
CA LEU A 72 -29.60 4.12 8.31
C LEU A 72 -30.10 5.45 7.75
N THR A 73 -29.46 5.96 6.71
CA THR A 73 -29.88 7.20 6.05
C THR A 73 -31.11 7.00 5.18
N ARG A 74 -32.09 7.92 5.29
CA ARG A 74 -33.20 8.06 4.34
C ARG A 74 -32.91 9.15 3.33
N LEU A 75 -33.21 8.88 2.06
CA LEU A 75 -33.06 9.86 1.00
C LEU A 75 -34.19 10.90 1.07
N PRO A 76 -33.88 12.21 1.00
CA PRO A 76 -34.88 13.26 1.25
C PRO A 76 -35.97 13.35 0.18
N THR A 77 -35.68 12.95 -1.06
CA THR A 77 -36.62 13.06 -2.19
C THR A 77 -37.62 11.92 -2.26
N THR A 78 -37.23 10.72 -1.84
CA THR A 78 -38.04 9.50 -1.93
C THR A 78 -38.48 8.95 -0.57
N ASN A 79 -37.85 9.39 0.51
CA ASN A 79 -37.98 8.85 1.86
C ASN A 79 -37.65 7.34 1.99
N THR A 80 -36.97 6.77 0.99
CA THR A 80 -36.48 5.38 0.98
C THR A 80 -35.14 5.28 1.72
N LEU A 81 -34.83 4.09 2.26
CA LEU A 81 -33.52 3.84 2.86
C LEU A 81 -32.46 3.77 1.76
N LEU A 82 -31.33 4.46 1.96
CA LEU A 82 -30.20 4.40 1.04
C LEU A 82 -29.71 2.96 0.83
N ALA A 83 -29.66 2.17 1.90
CA ALA A 83 -29.28 0.75 1.83
C ALA A 83 -30.18 -0.07 0.89
N ASP A 84 -31.48 0.24 0.84
CA ASP A 84 -32.41 -0.45 -0.06
C ASP A 84 -32.27 0.03 -1.51
N GLU A 85 -32.04 1.32 -1.74
CA GLU A 85 -31.76 1.86 -3.07
C GLU A 85 -30.48 1.27 -3.67
N ILE A 86 -29.42 1.14 -2.86
CA ILE A 86 -28.17 0.49 -3.25
C ILE A 86 -28.42 -1.00 -3.53
N ARG A 87 -29.18 -1.71 -2.70
CA ARG A 87 -29.49 -3.13 -2.94
C ARG A 87 -30.28 -3.35 -4.22
N ASN A 88 -31.16 -2.41 -4.58
CA ASN A 88 -32.00 -2.50 -5.78
C ASN A 88 -31.23 -2.21 -7.08
N ASP A 89 -30.26 -1.30 -7.05
CA ASP A 89 -29.44 -0.93 -8.23
C ASP A 89 -27.96 -0.67 -7.85
N PRO A 90 -27.24 -1.70 -7.39
CA PRO A 90 -25.92 -1.50 -6.78
C PRO A 90 -24.90 -0.96 -7.78
N ALA A 91 -25.04 -1.28 -9.07
CA ALA A 91 -24.13 -0.79 -10.11
C ALA A 91 -24.31 0.71 -10.38
N ALA A 92 -25.53 1.24 -10.33
CA ALA A 92 -25.74 2.68 -10.47
C ALA A 92 -25.20 3.47 -9.29
N TRP A 93 -25.29 2.91 -8.08
CA TRP A 93 -24.80 3.57 -6.87
C TRP A 93 -23.29 3.44 -6.68
N LEU A 94 -22.75 2.22 -6.77
CA LEU A 94 -21.39 1.88 -6.39
C LEU A 94 -20.44 1.68 -7.58
N GLY A 95 -20.98 1.45 -8.78
CA GLY A 95 -20.19 1.12 -9.97
C GLY A 95 -19.99 -0.39 -10.14
N ALA A 96 -19.92 -0.84 -11.40
CA ALA A 96 -19.86 -2.26 -11.72
C ALA A 96 -18.62 -2.97 -11.12
N GLU A 97 -17.46 -2.30 -11.11
CA GLU A 97 -16.23 -2.86 -10.55
C GLU A 97 -16.32 -3.07 -9.03
N HIS A 98 -16.91 -2.10 -8.33
CA HIS A 98 -17.18 -2.22 -6.90
C HIS A 98 -18.13 -3.36 -6.60
N VAL A 99 -19.24 -3.44 -7.34
CA VAL A 99 -20.23 -4.50 -7.16
C VAL A 99 -19.66 -5.88 -7.44
N ALA A 100 -18.81 -6.02 -8.45
CA ALA A 100 -18.14 -7.28 -8.75
C ALA A 100 -17.26 -7.77 -7.59
N LYS A 101 -16.62 -6.84 -6.86
CA LYS A 101 -15.67 -7.16 -5.79
C LYS A 101 -16.32 -7.28 -4.40
N TYR A 102 -17.29 -6.42 -4.11
CA TYR A 102 -17.84 -6.22 -2.77
C TYR A 102 -19.37 -6.34 -2.71
N GLY A 103 -20.04 -6.55 -3.85
CA GLY A 103 -21.50 -6.56 -3.91
C GLY A 103 -22.09 -5.18 -3.57
N ALA A 104 -23.16 -5.18 -2.78
CA ALA A 104 -23.88 -3.96 -2.38
C ALA A 104 -23.30 -3.27 -1.12
N ASP A 105 -22.18 -3.77 -0.60
CA ASP A 105 -21.51 -3.24 0.59
C ASP A 105 -20.74 -1.96 0.24
N THR A 106 -21.08 -0.83 0.86
CA THR A 106 -20.47 0.49 0.57
C THR A 106 -19.01 0.59 0.98
N LYS A 107 -18.54 -0.29 1.88
CA LYS A 107 -17.23 -0.23 2.55
C LYS A 107 -17.00 0.99 3.45
N LEU A 108 -18.03 1.79 3.74
CA LEU A 108 -17.87 3.06 4.44
C LEU A 108 -18.99 3.35 5.43
N LEU A 109 -18.62 3.91 6.57
CA LEU A 109 -19.46 4.75 7.42
C LEU A 109 -18.75 6.09 7.63
N ILE A 110 -19.50 7.18 7.50
CA ILE A 110 -19.00 8.55 7.69
C ILE A 110 -19.84 9.23 8.76
N LYS A 111 -19.18 9.93 9.68
CA LYS A 111 -19.83 10.70 10.73
C LYS A 111 -19.28 12.11 10.81
N LEU A 112 -20.14 13.07 11.17
CA LEU A 112 -19.67 14.22 11.92
C LEU A 112 -19.75 13.86 13.39
N LEU A 113 -18.68 14.12 14.14
CA LEU A 113 -18.60 13.82 15.57
C LEU A 113 -18.19 15.08 16.32
N ASP A 114 -18.97 15.44 17.34
CA ASP A 114 -18.67 16.54 18.26
C ASP A 114 -18.56 16.01 19.68
N ALA A 115 -17.33 15.97 20.20
CA ALA A 115 -17.02 15.41 21.50
C ALA A 115 -17.36 16.43 22.60
N GLY A 116 -18.61 16.47 23.07
CA GLY A 116 -19.04 17.33 24.20
C GLY A 116 -18.43 16.93 25.55
N GLN A 117 -17.83 15.74 25.61
CA GLN A 117 -16.93 15.27 26.66
C GLN A 117 -15.86 14.38 25.99
N ARG A 118 -14.77 14.06 26.70
CA ARG A 118 -13.80 13.07 26.21
C ARG A 118 -14.51 11.74 25.97
N LEU A 119 -14.22 11.07 24.86
CA LEU A 119 -14.72 9.71 24.59
C LEU A 119 -13.95 8.67 25.43
N PRO A 120 -14.55 7.49 25.69
CA PRO A 120 -13.87 6.46 26.47
C PRO A 120 -12.56 6.02 25.83
N ILE A 121 -11.62 5.51 26.62
CA ILE A 121 -10.49 4.75 26.07
C ILE A 121 -11.03 3.49 25.42
N HIS A 122 -10.73 3.29 24.14
CA HIS A 122 -11.23 2.14 23.41
C HIS A 122 -10.32 1.74 22.25
N ALA A 123 -10.63 0.59 21.67
CA ALA A 123 -9.98 0.06 20.49
C ALA A 123 -10.98 -0.69 19.59
N HIS A 124 -10.54 -0.95 18.37
CA HIS A 124 -11.36 -1.56 17.33
C HIS A 124 -10.67 -2.79 16.73
N PRO A 125 -11.34 -3.94 16.58
CA PRO A 125 -10.71 -5.13 16.05
C PRO A 125 -10.41 -5.02 14.55
N HIS A 126 -9.35 -5.71 14.10
CA HIS A 126 -9.11 -5.94 12.68
C HIS A 126 -10.17 -6.89 12.09
N VAL A 127 -10.45 -6.77 10.78
CA VAL A 127 -11.46 -7.58 10.08
C VAL A 127 -11.27 -9.08 10.26
N ASP A 128 -10.02 -9.55 10.30
CA ASP A 128 -9.72 -10.97 10.51
C ASP A 128 -10.14 -11.45 11.90
N TRP A 129 -9.93 -10.63 12.93
CA TRP A 129 -10.37 -10.93 14.28
C TRP A 129 -11.90 -10.89 14.36
N ALA A 130 -12.51 -9.83 13.81
CA ALA A 130 -13.96 -9.61 13.85
C ALA A 130 -14.74 -10.75 13.18
N ARG A 131 -14.26 -11.21 12.01
CA ARG A 131 -14.84 -12.34 11.27
C ARG A 131 -14.81 -13.65 12.06
N VAL A 132 -13.73 -13.91 12.78
CA VAL A 132 -13.58 -15.15 13.55
C VAL A 132 -14.42 -15.10 14.82
N HIS A 133 -14.36 -14.00 15.56
CA HIS A 133 -14.84 -13.93 16.94
C HIS A 133 -16.25 -13.35 17.11
N VAL A 134 -16.60 -12.31 16.35
CA VAL A 134 -17.93 -11.65 16.45
C VAL A 134 -18.79 -11.80 15.19
N LYS A 135 -18.32 -12.60 14.21
CA LYS A 135 -19.02 -12.93 12.96
C LYS A 135 -19.42 -11.69 12.13
N ARG A 136 -18.55 -10.69 12.15
CA ARG A 136 -18.69 -9.46 11.36
C ARG A 136 -17.88 -9.53 10.07
N ASN A 137 -18.33 -8.80 9.04
CA ASN A 137 -17.68 -8.83 7.73
C ASN A 137 -16.54 -7.81 7.61
N HIS A 138 -16.43 -6.91 8.59
CA HIS A 138 -15.42 -5.86 8.63
C HIS A 138 -14.79 -5.75 10.02
N GLY A 139 -13.63 -5.10 10.05
CA GLY A 139 -13.08 -4.56 11.29
C GLY A 139 -13.67 -3.18 11.54
N LYS A 140 -12.90 -2.34 12.23
CA LYS A 140 -13.19 -0.91 12.29
C LYS A 140 -11.91 -0.09 12.32
N ALA A 141 -11.20 -0.05 11.19
CA ALA A 141 -10.24 1.02 10.93
C ALA A 141 -10.98 2.36 10.78
N GLU A 142 -10.38 3.45 11.25
CA GLU A 142 -10.97 4.79 11.14
C GLU A 142 -9.93 5.89 10.93
N ALA A 143 -10.40 7.05 10.46
CA ALA A 143 -9.60 8.26 10.38
C ALA A 143 -10.47 9.50 10.62
N TRP A 144 -9.86 10.51 11.20
CA TRP A 144 -10.51 11.75 11.59
C TRP A 144 -9.93 12.93 10.83
N HIS A 145 -10.78 13.78 10.26
CA HIS A 145 -10.40 15.10 9.79
C HIS A 145 -10.90 16.17 10.75
N ILE A 146 -9.96 16.91 11.36
CA ILE A 146 -10.25 17.81 12.47
C ILE A 146 -10.84 19.12 11.95
N LEU A 147 -12.03 19.48 12.42
CA LEU A 147 -12.70 20.75 12.10
C LEU A 147 -12.54 21.77 13.23
N ALA A 148 -12.59 21.31 14.48
CA ALA A 148 -12.25 22.12 15.65
C ALA A 148 -11.09 21.45 16.40
N PRO A 149 -10.03 22.21 16.75
CA PRO A 149 -8.82 21.68 17.35
C PRO A 149 -9.09 21.13 18.76
N GLY A 150 -8.16 20.30 19.23
CA GLY A 150 -8.19 19.76 20.57
C GLY A 150 -7.07 18.76 20.78
N ARG A 151 -7.29 17.82 21.71
CA ARG A 151 -6.32 16.78 22.06
C ARG A 151 -6.88 15.39 21.80
N VAL A 152 -6.07 14.52 21.22
CA VAL A 152 -6.38 13.10 21.06
C VAL A 152 -5.38 12.26 21.84
N TYR A 153 -5.79 11.05 22.19
CA TYR A 153 -4.95 10.06 22.86
C TYR A 153 -4.71 8.89 21.91
N LEU A 154 -3.46 8.54 21.63
CA LEU A 154 -3.10 7.56 20.60
C LEU A 154 -2.01 6.59 21.08
N GLY A 155 -2.33 5.30 21.10
CA GLY A 155 -1.40 4.22 21.41
C GLY A 155 -0.76 4.31 22.80
N LEU A 156 0.04 3.31 23.14
CA LEU A 156 0.76 3.28 24.43
C LEU A 156 2.19 3.79 24.26
N LYS A 157 2.70 4.51 25.25
CA LYS A 157 4.10 4.96 25.33
C LYS A 157 5.07 3.81 25.58
N GLN A 158 4.61 2.78 26.28
CA GLN A 158 5.39 1.60 26.64
C GLN A 158 4.49 0.37 26.60
N ALA A 159 5.09 -0.79 26.32
CA ALA A 159 4.37 -2.04 26.32
C ALA A 159 3.82 -2.37 27.72
N VAL A 160 2.64 -2.97 27.75
CA VAL A 160 1.98 -3.45 28.97
C VAL A 160 1.48 -4.86 28.74
N SER A 161 1.58 -5.72 29.76
CA SER A 161 0.99 -7.05 29.68
C SER A 161 -0.54 -6.96 29.59
N ALA A 162 -1.18 -7.87 28.85
CA ALA A 162 -2.63 -7.95 28.79
C ALA A 162 -3.27 -8.10 30.18
N GLU A 163 -2.64 -8.86 31.07
CA GLU A 163 -3.09 -9.07 32.46
C GLU A 163 -3.15 -7.74 33.21
N ARG A 164 -2.06 -6.95 33.16
CA ARG A 164 -2.04 -5.62 33.78
C ARG A 164 -3.07 -4.67 33.16
N MET A 165 -3.26 -4.70 31.84
CA MET A 165 -4.31 -3.88 31.20
C MET A 165 -5.71 -4.29 31.68
N LEU A 166 -5.97 -5.60 31.79
CA LEU A 166 -7.23 -6.12 32.33
C LEU A 166 -7.46 -5.68 33.79
N GLU A 167 -6.43 -5.69 34.63
CA GLU A 167 -6.53 -5.16 36.00
C GLU A 167 -6.88 -3.66 36.02
N LEU A 168 -6.29 -2.86 35.13
CA LEU A 168 -6.58 -1.43 35.02
C LEU A 168 -8.03 -1.19 34.59
N VAL A 169 -8.52 -1.98 33.63
CA VAL A 169 -9.89 -1.96 33.14
C VAL A 169 -10.87 -2.37 34.24
N ASP A 170 -10.61 -3.47 34.94
CA ASP A 170 -11.46 -3.96 36.04
C ASP A 170 -11.59 -2.93 37.17
N LYS A 171 -10.47 -2.29 37.53
CA LYS A 171 -10.43 -1.26 38.59
C LYS A 171 -10.86 0.14 38.11
N GLN A 172 -11.09 0.32 36.82
CA GLN A 172 -11.32 1.63 36.19
C GLN A 172 -10.24 2.67 36.59
N GLU A 173 -8.96 2.27 36.56
CA GLU A 173 -7.78 3.14 36.78
C GLU A 173 -7.53 4.04 35.54
N ILE A 174 -8.51 4.87 35.19
CA ILE A 174 -8.59 5.65 33.95
C ILE A 174 -7.43 6.62 33.81
N GLU A 175 -7.08 7.33 34.89
CA GLU A 175 -6.00 8.31 34.89
C GLU A 175 -4.65 7.66 34.60
N THR A 176 -4.45 6.42 35.09
CA THR A 176 -3.27 5.62 34.78
C THR A 176 -3.27 5.18 33.31
N MET A 177 -4.40 4.68 32.80
CA MET A 177 -4.51 4.31 31.38
C MET A 177 -4.24 5.49 30.44
N LEU A 178 -4.80 6.69 30.72
CA LEU A 178 -4.52 7.90 29.95
C LEU A 178 -3.04 8.31 30.02
N ALA A 179 -2.43 8.28 31.20
CA ALA A 179 -1.02 8.64 31.37
C ALA A 179 -0.08 7.73 30.56
N MET A 180 -0.48 6.47 30.36
CA MET A 180 0.24 5.51 29.53
C MET A 180 0.13 5.81 28.03
N MET A 181 -0.82 6.62 27.58
CA MET A 181 -1.05 6.93 26.16
C MET A 181 -0.35 8.21 25.71
N TYR A 182 -0.07 8.35 24.41
CA TYR A 182 0.40 9.62 23.87
C TYR A 182 -0.72 10.64 23.78
N GLU A 183 -0.48 11.81 24.35
CA GLU A 183 -1.33 12.99 24.21
C GLU A 183 -0.85 13.80 23.02
N VAL A 184 -1.69 13.96 22.00
CA VAL A 184 -1.34 14.68 20.77
C VAL A 184 -2.31 15.82 20.54
N ASP A 185 -1.79 17.04 20.50
CA ASP A 185 -2.56 18.21 20.12
C ASP A 185 -2.73 18.25 18.58
N VAL A 186 -3.96 18.48 18.14
CA VAL A 186 -4.37 18.51 16.72
C VAL A 186 -5.01 19.84 16.36
N GLU A 187 -4.63 20.37 15.20
CA GLU A 187 -5.17 21.63 14.67
C GLU A 187 -6.28 21.38 13.64
N ALA A 188 -7.12 22.39 13.38
CA ALA A 188 -8.10 22.31 12.31
C ALA A 188 -7.41 22.06 10.95
N GLY A 189 -7.92 21.09 10.21
CA GLY A 189 -7.38 20.60 8.95
C GLY A 189 -6.41 19.43 9.08
N ASP A 190 -5.89 19.14 10.28
CA ASP A 190 -5.08 17.94 10.51
C ASP A 190 -5.95 16.68 10.33
N THR A 191 -5.30 15.56 10.00
CA THR A 191 -5.95 14.26 9.97
C THR A 191 -5.24 13.25 10.84
N VAL A 192 -6.00 12.43 11.54
CA VAL A 192 -5.49 11.34 12.38
C VAL A 192 -5.98 10.02 11.80
N TYR A 193 -5.08 9.06 11.61
CA TYR A 193 -5.41 7.68 11.24
C TYR A 193 -5.34 6.77 12.47
N VAL A 194 -6.36 5.93 12.65
CA VAL A 194 -6.47 4.98 13.75
C VAL A 194 -6.58 3.57 13.15
N PRO A 195 -5.46 2.85 13.02
CA PRO A 195 -5.47 1.48 12.55
C PRO A 195 -6.17 0.55 13.55
N PRO A 196 -6.67 -0.61 13.10
CA PRO A 196 -7.25 -1.60 14.00
C PRO A 196 -6.30 -2.03 15.11
N GLY A 197 -6.84 -2.18 16.31
CA GLY A 197 -6.16 -2.57 17.54
C GLY A 197 -5.53 -1.41 18.31
N LEU A 198 -5.35 -0.24 17.69
CA LEU A 198 -4.78 0.92 18.38
C LEU A 198 -5.71 1.41 19.49
N LEU A 199 -5.20 1.51 20.72
CA LEU A 199 -5.91 2.19 21.80
C LEU A 199 -5.96 3.68 21.52
N HIS A 200 -7.14 4.28 21.65
CA HIS A 200 -7.32 5.69 21.39
C HIS A 200 -8.49 6.28 22.19
N ALA A 201 -8.51 7.62 22.27
CA ALA A 201 -9.63 8.41 22.76
C ALA A 201 -9.64 9.79 22.11
N ILE A 202 -10.83 10.32 21.86
CA ILE A 202 -11.03 11.69 21.35
C ILE A 202 -11.28 12.62 22.54
N GLY A 203 -10.50 13.69 22.66
CA GLY A 203 -10.66 14.69 23.72
C GLY A 203 -11.89 15.56 23.57
N GLU A 204 -12.33 16.13 24.69
CA GLU A 204 -13.44 17.07 24.74
C GLU A 204 -13.20 18.30 23.84
N GLY A 205 -14.27 18.77 23.20
CA GLY A 205 -14.34 19.97 22.37
C GLY A 205 -13.97 19.76 20.91
N ILE A 206 -13.46 18.58 20.52
CA ILE A 206 -13.12 18.28 19.13
C ILE A 206 -14.39 18.11 18.30
N LEU A 207 -14.44 18.81 17.16
CA LEU A 207 -15.36 18.54 16.06
C LEU A 207 -14.55 17.92 14.92
N LEU A 208 -15.01 16.80 14.38
CA LEU A 208 -14.31 16.09 13.31
C LEU A 208 -15.27 15.46 12.28
N VAL A 209 -14.72 15.15 11.11
CA VAL A 209 -15.31 14.18 10.16
C VAL A 209 -14.61 12.84 10.39
N GLU A 210 -15.35 11.82 10.79
CA GLU A 210 -14.86 10.45 10.94
C GLU A 210 -15.20 9.66 9.68
N VAL A 211 -14.20 9.00 9.10
CA VAL A 211 -14.36 8.02 8.02
C VAL A 211 -13.90 6.68 8.55
N GLN A 212 -14.73 5.66 8.44
CA GLN A 212 -14.45 4.33 9.01
C GLN A 212 -14.99 3.21 8.13
N GLU A 213 -14.52 1.99 8.38
CA GLU A 213 -15.21 0.77 7.89
C GLU A 213 -16.67 0.71 8.41
N PRO A 214 -17.60 0.02 7.74
CA PRO A 214 -19.04 0.14 7.98
C PRO A 214 -19.54 -0.66 9.19
N GLU A 215 -18.91 -0.49 10.36
CA GLU A 215 -19.26 -1.19 11.61
C GLU A 215 -19.38 -0.23 12.80
N ASP A 216 -20.30 -0.56 13.71
CA ASP A 216 -20.49 0.16 14.98
C ASP A 216 -20.10 -0.77 16.13
N MET A 217 -18.80 -1.05 16.27
CA MET A 217 -18.30 -1.92 17.33
C MET A 217 -17.08 -1.31 18.04
N SER A 218 -16.96 -1.52 19.34
CA SER A 218 -15.85 -0.99 20.13
C SER A 218 -15.54 -1.92 21.30
N ILE A 219 -14.25 -2.08 21.60
CA ILE A 219 -13.79 -2.68 22.86
C ILE A 219 -13.52 -1.51 23.80
N LEU A 220 -14.39 -1.32 24.78
CA LEU A 220 -14.35 -0.19 25.70
C LEU A 220 -13.57 -0.57 26.95
N LEU A 221 -12.50 0.17 27.25
CA LEU A 221 -11.67 -0.06 28.44
C LEU A 221 -12.09 0.86 29.61
N GLU A 222 -12.96 1.82 29.33
CA GLU A 222 -13.42 2.84 30.26
C GLU A 222 -14.94 3.02 30.14
N TRP A 223 -15.60 3.20 31.27
CA TRP A 223 -17.04 3.49 31.32
C TRP A 223 -17.50 4.25 32.57
N ARG A 224 -16.64 4.48 33.57
CA ARG A 224 -16.98 5.15 34.85
C ARG A 224 -17.82 6.42 34.68
N ASP A 225 -17.48 7.23 33.68
CA ASP A 225 -18.03 8.58 33.47
C ASP A 225 -19.02 8.64 32.28
N PHE A 226 -19.54 7.49 31.83
CA PHE A 226 -20.41 7.35 30.66
C PHE A 226 -21.70 6.61 30.99
N GLU A 227 -22.78 6.86 30.23
CA GLU A 227 -24.04 6.14 30.41
C GLU A 227 -24.06 4.82 29.64
N LEU A 228 -23.18 3.91 30.05
CA LEU A 228 -23.08 2.56 29.52
C LEU A 228 -22.67 1.56 30.61
N ASP A 229 -23.08 0.30 30.48
CA ASP A 229 -22.61 -0.77 31.34
C ASP A 229 -21.39 -1.44 30.70
N GLY A 230 -20.20 -0.98 31.04
CA GLY A 230 -18.99 -1.47 30.35
C GLY A 230 -18.64 -2.91 30.72
N GLN A 231 -19.15 -3.42 31.85
CA GLN A 231 -18.99 -4.83 32.19
C GLN A 231 -19.80 -5.74 31.26
N ALA A 232 -20.95 -5.27 30.77
CA ALA A 232 -21.77 -6.00 29.80
C ALA A 232 -21.39 -5.70 28.35
N ASP A 233 -21.16 -4.43 28.03
CA ASP A 233 -21.11 -3.92 26.66
C ASP A 233 -19.67 -3.76 26.14
N GLY A 234 -18.70 -3.57 27.03
CA GLY A 234 -17.33 -3.18 26.66
C GLY A 234 -16.50 -4.27 25.98
N HIS A 235 -16.97 -5.50 25.93
CA HIS A 235 -16.21 -6.66 25.47
C HIS A 235 -16.86 -7.43 24.30
N LEU A 236 -17.81 -6.81 23.59
CA LEU A 236 -18.47 -7.38 22.41
C LEU A 236 -19.10 -8.78 22.64
N GLY A 237 -19.56 -9.06 23.87
CA GLY A 237 -20.15 -10.36 24.24
C GLY A 237 -19.16 -11.53 24.40
N LEU A 238 -17.83 -11.28 24.40
CA LEU A 238 -16.81 -12.34 24.45
C LEU A 238 -16.08 -12.49 25.79
N GLY A 239 -16.28 -11.55 26.72
CA GLY A 239 -15.45 -11.36 27.91
C GLY A 239 -14.16 -10.60 27.60
N PHE A 240 -13.68 -9.81 28.57
CA PHE A 240 -12.54 -8.91 28.39
C PHE A 240 -11.24 -9.64 28.02
N GLU A 241 -10.98 -10.82 28.58
CA GLU A 241 -9.79 -11.61 28.22
C GLU A 241 -9.72 -11.90 26.71
N LYS A 242 -10.85 -12.24 26.10
CA LYS A 242 -10.92 -12.49 24.66
C LYS A 242 -10.86 -11.19 23.89
N ALA A 243 -11.64 -10.19 24.28
CA ALA A 243 -11.67 -8.89 23.60
C ALA A 243 -10.27 -8.25 23.55
N MET A 244 -9.50 -8.33 24.65
CA MET A 244 -8.15 -7.78 24.75
C MET A 244 -7.17 -8.37 23.72
N THR A 245 -7.43 -9.56 23.17
CA THR A 245 -6.60 -10.14 22.09
C THR A 245 -6.69 -9.39 20.76
N ALA A 246 -7.66 -8.48 20.62
CA ALA A 246 -7.78 -7.57 19.48
C ALA A 246 -7.15 -6.19 19.74
N VAL A 247 -6.62 -5.94 20.94
CA VAL A 247 -6.07 -4.65 21.36
C VAL A 247 -4.55 -4.74 21.32
N THR A 248 -3.91 -3.74 20.71
CA THR A 248 -2.45 -3.61 20.69
C THR A 248 -1.97 -3.12 22.05
N VAL A 249 -1.25 -3.98 22.77
CA VAL A 249 -0.68 -3.68 24.10
C VAL A 249 0.83 -3.38 24.07
N ASP A 250 1.41 -3.35 22.87
CA ASP A 250 2.78 -2.91 22.64
C ASP A 250 2.89 -1.38 22.71
N GLY A 251 4.08 -0.89 23.08
CA GLY A 251 4.40 0.54 23.05
C GLY A 251 4.76 1.00 21.64
N LEU A 252 4.42 2.25 21.31
CA LEU A 252 4.83 2.94 20.09
C LEU A 252 5.96 3.92 20.38
N SER A 253 6.83 4.18 19.40
CA SER A 253 7.78 5.30 19.43
C SER A 253 7.10 6.63 19.07
N GLU A 254 7.76 7.75 19.36
CA GLU A 254 7.25 9.08 18.98
C GLU A 254 7.12 9.22 17.46
N GLU A 255 8.04 8.63 16.70
CA GLU A 255 7.99 8.62 15.24
C GLU A 255 6.76 7.88 14.72
N GLN A 256 6.48 6.68 15.26
CA GLN A 256 5.30 5.89 14.86
C GLN A 256 4.00 6.64 15.15
N VAL A 257 3.90 7.34 16.29
CA VAL A 257 2.72 8.16 16.61
C VAL A 257 2.63 9.38 15.69
N SER A 258 3.76 9.98 15.34
CA SER A 258 3.78 11.12 14.41
C SER A 258 3.30 10.75 13.00
N GLU A 259 3.53 9.51 12.55
CA GLU A 259 3.06 8.98 11.27
C GLU A 259 1.54 8.79 11.23
N LEU A 260 0.89 8.61 12.38
CA LEU A 260 -0.57 8.55 12.51
C LEU A 260 -1.24 9.92 12.30
N VAL A 261 -0.50 11.03 12.41
CA VAL A 261 -1.03 12.39 12.33
C VAL A 261 -0.48 13.12 11.13
N VAL A 262 -1.30 13.30 10.10
CA VAL A 262 -0.92 14.10 8.93
C VAL A 262 -1.30 15.56 9.15
N ARG A 263 -0.28 16.41 9.21
CA ARG A 263 -0.44 17.85 9.46
C ARG A 263 -0.94 18.60 8.22
N SER A 264 -1.80 19.58 8.46
CA SER A 264 -2.42 20.42 7.41
C SER A 264 -1.46 21.42 6.76
N LYS A 265 -0.49 21.95 7.51
CA LYS A 265 0.45 22.99 7.05
C LYS A 265 1.49 22.42 6.08
N GLY A 266 1.66 23.05 4.91
CA GLY A 266 2.72 22.71 3.94
C GLY A 266 2.43 21.51 3.05
N ARG A 267 1.22 20.96 3.06
CA ARG A 267 0.85 19.79 2.28
C ARG A 267 0.54 20.14 0.82
N ALA A 268 1.16 19.41 -0.11
CA ALA A 268 0.89 19.50 -1.55
C ALA A 268 -0.04 18.39 -2.08
N SER A 269 -0.21 17.28 -1.34
CA SER A 269 -1.07 16.15 -1.74
C SER A 269 -2.55 16.46 -1.53
N THR A 270 -3.39 16.04 -2.48
CA THR A 270 -4.85 16.12 -2.39
C THR A 270 -5.45 15.05 -1.47
N ASN A 271 -4.90 13.84 -1.44
CA ASN A 271 -5.29 12.82 -0.45
C ASN A 271 -4.83 13.29 0.94
N LEU A 272 -5.75 13.29 1.90
CA LEU A 272 -5.55 13.72 3.27
C LEU A 272 -5.08 12.60 4.21
N LEU A 273 -5.20 11.34 3.83
CA LEU A 273 -4.87 10.21 4.70
C LEU A 273 -3.46 9.64 4.45
N PRO A 274 -2.85 8.94 5.43
CA PRO A 274 -1.70 8.08 5.21
C PRO A 274 -1.97 6.99 4.18
N THR A 275 -0.92 6.42 3.60
CA THR A 275 -1.03 5.39 2.55
C THR A 275 -1.71 4.12 3.07
N GLU A 276 -1.47 3.78 4.33
CA GLU A 276 -2.02 2.61 5.02
C GLU A 276 -3.55 2.66 5.10
N ALA A 277 -4.11 3.85 5.28
CA ALA A 277 -5.56 4.05 5.33
C ALA A 277 -6.25 3.76 3.98
N LEU A 278 -5.51 3.82 2.87
CA LEU A 278 -6.04 3.56 1.52
C LEU A 278 -6.47 2.10 1.30
N GLU A 279 -6.07 1.19 2.20
CA GLU A 279 -6.64 -0.17 2.23
C GLU A 279 -8.15 -0.14 2.49
N TYR A 280 -8.63 0.83 3.29
CA TYR A 280 -10.00 0.88 3.80
C TYR A 280 -10.82 2.02 3.17
N PHE A 281 -10.25 3.21 3.01
CA PHE A 281 -10.98 4.38 2.52
C PHE A 281 -10.05 5.50 2.06
N ARG A 282 -10.62 6.45 1.31
CA ARG A 282 -9.90 7.62 0.77
C ARG A 282 -10.64 8.90 1.13
N MET A 283 -9.88 9.94 1.46
CA MET A 283 -10.41 11.28 1.73
C MET A 283 -9.51 12.32 1.07
N ASP A 284 -10.05 13.04 0.09
CA ASP A 284 -9.36 14.08 -0.66
C ASP A 284 -9.85 15.47 -0.28
N LYS A 285 -8.94 16.45 -0.27
CA LYS A 285 -9.28 17.87 -0.24
C LYS A 285 -9.53 18.39 -1.65
N ILE A 286 -10.61 19.15 -1.81
CA ILE A 286 -10.98 19.87 -3.04
C ILE A 286 -11.05 21.36 -2.70
N ASP A 287 -10.04 22.12 -3.11
CA ASP A 287 -9.91 23.57 -2.86
C ASP A 287 -9.74 24.40 -4.14
N SER A 288 -9.74 23.76 -5.30
CA SER A 288 -9.79 24.38 -6.62
C SER A 288 -10.84 23.72 -7.50
N ASN A 289 -11.06 24.28 -8.69
CA ASN A 289 -11.92 23.64 -9.68
C ASN A 289 -11.37 22.25 -10.03
N ALA A 290 -12.19 21.22 -9.88
CA ALA A 290 -11.79 19.83 -10.08
C ALA A 290 -12.90 19.05 -10.78
N THR A 291 -12.48 18.09 -11.61
CA THR A 291 -13.36 17.03 -12.12
C THR A 291 -13.14 15.78 -11.28
N VAL A 292 -14.24 15.22 -10.79
CA VAL A 292 -14.24 14.01 -10.01
C VAL A 292 -14.70 12.85 -10.88
N GLU A 293 -13.93 11.77 -10.88
CA GLU A 293 -14.30 10.51 -11.54
C GLU A 293 -15.58 9.92 -10.94
N PRO A 294 -16.31 9.10 -11.70
CA PRO A 294 -17.48 8.37 -11.19
C PRO A 294 -17.11 7.46 -9.99
N SER A 295 -17.78 7.67 -8.85
CA SER A 295 -17.68 6.84 -7.64
C SER A 295 -18.93 7.01 -6.78
N PHE A 296 -19.14 6.13 -5.81
CA PHE A 296 -20.01 6.42 -4.66
C PHE A 296 -19.26 7.39 -3.77
N GLN A 297 -19.66 8.67 -3.83
CA GLN A 297 -18.89 9.75 -3.23
C GLN A 297 -19.73 10.57 -2.27
N LEU A 298 -19.14 10.88 -1.12
CA LEU A 298 -19.66 11.87 -0.21
C LEU A 298 -18.82 13.15 -0.26
N ALA A 299 -19.48 14.29 -0.36
CA ALA A 299 -18.85 15.60 -0.27
C ALA A 299 -19.27 16.32 1.02
N VAL A 300 -18.31 16.82 1.79
CA VAL A 300 -18.55 17.69 2.95
C VAL A 300 -17.98 19.07 2.67
N VAL A 301 -18.83 20.09 2.59
CA VAL A 301 -18.35 21.47 2.40
C VAL A 301 -17.91 22.02 3.75
N LEU A 302 -16.61 22.25 3.90
CA LEU A 302 -16.01 22.69 5.16
C LEU A 302 -16.13 24.20 5.36
N GLN A 303 -15.90 24.97 4.29
CA GLN A 303 -15.92 26.43 4.35
C GLN A 303 -16.37 27.03 3.01
N GLY A 304 -17.06 28.16 3.08
CA GLY A 304 -17.49 28.91 1.90
C GLY A 304 -18.63 28.21 1.17
N GLN A 305 -18.55 28.22 -0.15
CA GLN A 305 -19.52 27.55 -1.02
C GLN A 305 -18.81 26.87 -2.19
N VAL A 306 -19.34 25.74 -2.65
CA VAL A 306 -18.93 25.11 -3.91
C VAL A 306 -20.15 24.90 -4.78
N GLU A 307 -19.98 25.12 -6.08
CA GLU A 307 -20.99 24.82 -7.08
C GLU A 307 -20.70 23.43 -7.65
N ALA A 308 -21.61 22.48 -7.46
CA ALA A 308 -21.50 21.11 -7.94
C ALA A 308 -22.41 20.89 -9.15
N SER A 309 -21.86 20.32 -10.22
CA SER A 309 -22.61 19.97 -11.44
C SER A 309 -22.50 18.48 -11.76
N VAL A 310 -23.63 17.90 -12.19
CA VAL A 310 -23.74 16.54 -12.72
C VAL A 310 -24.23 16.62 -14.16
N GLN A 311 -23.78 15.72 -15.03
CA GLN A 311 -24.13 15.74 -16.45
C GLN A 311 -25.65 15.76 -16.64
N GLY A 312 -26.15 16.73 -17.42
CA GLY A 312 -27.59 16.87 -17.69
C GLY A 312 -28.43 17.45 -16.55
N SER A 313 -27.81 17.99 -15.50
CA SER A 313 -28.49 18.68 -14.39
C SER A 313 -27.99 20.12 -14.23
N SER A 314 -28.83 21.01 -13.72
CA SER A 314 -28.42 22.37 -13.37
C SER A 314 -27.42 22.34 -12.20
N PRO A 315 -26.44 23.26 -12.16
CA PRO A 315 -25.51 23.35 -11.03
C PRO A 315 -26.23 23.60 -9.71
N THR A 316 -25.75 22.96 -8.64
CA THR A 316 -26.26 23.09 -7.27
C THR A 316 -25.23 23.81 -6.40
N VAL A 317 -25.63 24.89 -5.74
CA VAL A 317 -24.76 25.61 -4.79
C VAL A 317 -24.82 24.94 -3.42
N LEU A 318 -23.68 24.43 -2.97
CA LEU A 318 -23.48 23.78 -1.67
C LEU A 318 -22.73 24.74 -0.74
N ARG A 319 -23.24 24.95 0.47
CA ARG A 319 -22.64 25.86 1.46
C ARG A 319 -21.91 25.07 2.54
N ALA A 320 -21.01 25.72 3.28
CA ALA A 320 -20.39 25.15 4.48
C ALA A 320 -21.43 24.45 5.38
N GLY A 321 -21.10 23.27 5.91
CA GLY A 321 -22.03 22.41 6.65
C GLY A 321 -22.81 21.40 5.82
N THR A 322 -22.87 21.60 4.50
CA THR A 322 -23.65 20.72 3.62
C THR A 322 -22.91 19.41 3.38
N THR A 323 -23.61 18.28 3.57
CA THR A 323 -23.15 16.97 3.10
C THR A 323 -23.95 16.53 1.90
N THR A 324 -23.26 16.10 0.85
CA THR A 324 -23.88 15.78 -0.44
C THR A 324 -23.40 14.43 -0.93
N LEU A 325 -24.35 13.59 -1.33
CA LEU A 325 -24.08 12.26 -1.88
C LEU A 325 -24.18 12.28 -3.40
N PHE A 326 -23.23 11.60 -4.04
CA PHE A 326 -23.18 11.38 -5.48
C PHE A 326 -23.11 9.88 -5.74
N ARG A 327 -23.87 9.42 -6.73
CA ARG A 327 -23.82 8.03 -7.18
C ARG A 327 -22.71 7.87 -8.20
N HIS A 328 -22.24 6.64 -8.38
CA HIS A 328 -21.35 6.32 -9.48
C HIS A 328 -21.96 6.73 -10.84
N ALA A 329 -23.25 6.46 -11.06
CA ALA A 329 -23.96 6.80 -12.30
C ALA A 329 -24.09 8.32 -12.59
N ASP A 330 -23.79 9.19 -11.61
CA ASP A 330 -23.84 10.65 -11.78
C ASP A 330 -22.52 11.20 -12.38
N GLY A 331 -21.57 10.34 -12.76
CA GLY A 331 -20.31 10.70 -13.44
C GLY A 331 -20.42 10.62 -14.98
N PRO A 332 -19.44 11.16 -15.73
CA PRO A 332 -19.48 11.15 -17.20
C PRO A 332 -19.52 9.72 -17.78
N ARG A 333 -20.37 9.49 -18.79
CA ARG A 333 -20.46 8.21 -19.54
C ARG A 333 -19.53 8.24 -20.76
N THR A 334 -18.62 7.29 -20.90
CA THR A 334 -17.81 7.12 -22.12
C THR A 334 -18.59 6.30 -23.16
N GLY A 335 -19.33 6.98 -24.03
CA GLY A 335 -20.01 6.34 -25.16
C GLY A 335 -20.62 7.38 -26.12
N GLY A 336 -19.94 7.63 -27.23
CA GLY A 336 -20.39 8.50 -28.33
C GLY A 336 -19.40 9.63 -28.63
N GLU A 337 -19.03 9.79 -29.91
CA GLU A 337 -18.21 10.91 -30.38
C GLU A 337 -18.88 12.25 -30.05
N GLY A 338 -18.30 12.99 -29.12
CA GLY A 338 -18.77 14.28 -28.66
C GLY A 338 -17.96 14.76 -27.46
N GLU A 339 -17.63 16.04 -27.43
CA GLU A 339 -16.86 16.73 -26.38
C GLU A 339 -17.31 16.31 -24.96
N VAL A 340 -16.39 15.76 -24.17
CA VAL A 340 -16.63 15.32 -22.79
C VAL A 340 -16.54 16.52 -21.85
N GLN A 341 -17.68 17.08 -21.44
CA GLN A 341 -17.76 17.93 -20.25
C GLN A 341 -18.01 17.05 -19.02
N GLY A 342 -16.98 16.85 -18.19
CA GLY A 342 -17.05 16.12 -16.93
C GLY A 342 -17.79 16.89 -15.82
N ARG A 343 -17.94 16.28 -14.63
CA ARG A 343 -18.38 16.98 -13.40
C ARG A 343 -17.48 18.19 -13.20
N THR A 344 -17.97 19.41 -13.29
CA THR A 344 -17.15 20.60 -13.01
C THR A 344 -17.59 21.20 -11.69
N GLY A 345 -16.68 21.21 -10.71
CA GLY A 345 -16.82 22.04 -9.53
C GLY A 345 -16.21 23.41 -9.79
N LYS A 346 -16.95 24.51 -9.59
CA LYS A 346 -16.33 25.83 -9.39
C LYS A 346 -16.19 26.05 -7.89
N ALA A 347 -14.97 25.94 -7.37
CA ALA A 347 -14.71 26.11 -5.94
C ALA A 347 -14.36 27.57 -5.65
N HIS A 348 -15.09 28.20 -4.73
CA HIS A 348 -14.68 29.41 -4.00
C HIS A 348 -14.59 29.10 -2.49
N GLY A 349 -14.30 27.84 -2.14
CA GLY A 349 -14.34 27.28 -0.78
C GLY A 349 -13.64 25.92 -0.66
N HIS A 350 -13.59 25.36 0.55
CA HIS A 350 -12.93 24.08 0.86
C HIS A 350 -13.95 22.94 1.03
N CYS A 351 -13.71 21.82 0.36
CA CYS A 351 -14.56 20.62 0.41
C CYS A 351 -13.72 19.35 0.62
N LEU A 352 -14.29 18.36 1.31
CA LEU A 352 -13.75 17.00 1.35
C LEU A 352 -14.51 16.13 0.35
N GLY A 353 -13.80 15.35 -0.46
CA GLY A 353 -14.36 14.24 -1.23
C GLY A 353 -13.96 12.93 -0.55
N ILE A 354 -14.94 12.13 -0.14
CA ILE A 354 -14.73 10.85 0.54
C ILE A 354 -15.27 9.75 -0.35
N ASP A 355 -14.42 8.78 -0.68
CA ASP A 355 -14.68 7.72 -1.65
C ASP A 355 -14.33 6.34 -1.07
N ASN A 356 -14.97 5.30 -1.60
CA ASN A 356 -14.62 3.92 -1.30
C ASN A 356 -13.37 3.45 -2.08
N ILE A 357 -12.85 2.27 -1.73
CA ILE A 357 -11.46 1.77 -1.97
C ILE A 357 -11.00 1.75 -3.45
N LEU A 358 -11.87 1.98 -4.44
CA LEU A 358 -11.58 1.69 -5.84
C LEU A 358 -11.20 2.90 -6.73
N ARG A 359 -10.81 4.04 -6.18
CA ARG A 359 -10.54 5.24 -7.00
C ARG A 359 -9.04 5.59 -7.20
N PRO A 360 -8.59 5.82 -8.45
CA PRO A 360 -7.35 6.53 -8.77
C PRO A 360 -7.42 8.04 -8.48
N GLN A 361 -6.26 8.70 -8.38
CA GLN A 361 -6.07 10.09 -7.91
C GLN A 361 -6.93 11.18 -8.59
N VAL A 362 -7.27 12.23 -7.82
CA VAL A 362 -7.85 13.50 -8.31
C VAL A 362 -6.86 14.21 -9.24
N ARG A 363 -7.27 14.56 -10.47
CA ARG A 363 -6.40 15.21 -11.47
C ARG A 363 -6.68 16.72 -11.56
N PRO A 364 -5.65 17.59 -11.50
CA PRO A 364 -5.78 18.99 -11.90
C PRO A 364 -5.99 19.10 -13.42
N TYR A 365 -6.69 20.15 -13.85
CA TYR A 365 -6.98 20.39 -15.26
C TYR A 365 -5.70 20.78 -16.03
N THR A 366 -5.07 19.82 -16.69
CA THR A 366 -4.12 20.07 -17.79
C THR A 366 -4.24 18.98 -18.85
N SER A 367 -4.26 19.39 -20.11
CA SER A 367 -4.28 18.52 -21.29
C SER A 367 -3.05 17.61 -21.33
N ALA A 368 -3.19 16.39 -20.84
CA ALA A 368 -2.21 15.32 -21.04
C ALA A 368 -2.94 13.97 -21.11
N VAL A 369 -2.54 13.17 -22.10
CA VAL A 369 -3.12 11.90 -22.52
C VAL A 369 -3.38 10.96 -21.34
N ALA A 370 -4.61 10.45 -21.24
CA ALA A 370 -5.07 9.62 -20.14
C ALA A 370 -4.51 8.18 -20.24
N THR A 371 -3.79 7.74 -19.21
CA THR A 371 -3.63 6.31 -18.92
C THR A 371 -4.76 5.85 -18.00
N MET A 372 -5.51 4.84 -18.46
CA MET A 372 -6.59 4.15 -17.74
C MET A 372 -6.04 3.13 -16.71
N PRO A 373 -6.77 2.79 -15.63
CA PRO A 373 -6.30 1.87 -14.58
C PRO A 373 -5.99 0.46 -15.11
N ALA A 374 -5.08 -0.24 -14.42
CA ALA A 374 -4.63 -1.58 -14.81
C ALA A 374 -5.75 -2.62 -14.60
N ARG A 375 -6.00 -3.47 -15.59
CA ARG A 375 -7.04 -4.52 -15.53
C ARG A 375 -6.44 -5.83 -15.00
N GLU A 376 -7.01 -6.39 -13.93
CA GLU A 376 -6.68 -7.74 -13.46
C GLU A 376 -7.57 -8.79 -14.14
N GLU A 377 -6.97 -9.88 -14.59
CA GLU A 377 -7.63 -11.01 -15.23
C GLU A 377 -7.10 -12.32 -14.64
N ASP A 378 -7.98 -13.18 -14.13
CA ASP A 378 -7.61 -14.54 -13.73
C ASP A 378 -7.22 -15.36 -14.97
N LEU A 379 -6.03 -15.95 -14.92
CA LEU A 379 -5.52 -16.86 -15.94
C LEU A 379 -5.48 -18.28 -15.41
N LEU A 380 -6.01 -19.19 -16.22
CA LEU A 380 -5.91 -20.63 -16.02
C LEU A 380 -5.04 -21.23 -17.12
N ILE A 381 -3.82 -21.60 -16.76
CA ILE A 381 -2.79 -22.08 -17.69
C ILE A 381 -2.71 -23.60 -17.57
N LEU A 382 -2.95 -24.30 -18.67
CA LEU A 382 -2.83 -25.76 -18.71
C LEU A 382 -1.35 -26.16 -18.70
N SER A 383 -0.95 -26.97 -17.73
CA SER A 383 0.39 -27.54 -17.68
C SER A 383 0.60 -28.55 -18.79
N VAL A 384 1.87 -28.71 -19.19
CA VAL A 384 2.29 -29.82 -20.06
C VAL A 384 2.06 -31.19 -19.39
N GLN A 385 1.97 -31.23 -18.06
CA GLN A 385 1.59 -32.43 -17.33
C GLN A 385 0.05 -32.57 -17.28
N PRO A 386 -0.51 -33.71 -17.74
CA PRO A 386 -1.95 -33.90 -17.78
C PRO A 386 -2.62 -33.67 -16.42
N GLY A 387 -3.73 -32.93 -16.41
CA GLY A 387 -4.54 -32.69 -15.20
C GLY A 387 -4.03 -31.55 -14.29
N ILE A 388 -2.84 -31.01 -14.53
CA ILE A 388 -2.29 -29.89 -13.76
C ILE A 388 -2.69 -28.56 -14.42
N LYS A 389 -3.24 -27.66 -13.61
CA LYS A 389 -3.65 -26.31 -14.01
C LYS A 389 -3.00 -25.28 -13.09
N ILE A 390 -2.34 -24.31 -13.69
CA ILE A 390 -1.66 -23.22 -12.99
C ILE A 390 -2.56 -21.99 -13.03
N VAL A 391 -2.85 -21.43 -11.86
CA VAL A 391 -3.73 -20.26 -11.69
C VAL A 391 -2.88 -19.02 -11.41
N GLY A 392 -3.10 -17.96 -12.17
CA GLY A 392 -2.44 -16.68 -11.98
C GLY A 392 -3.37 -15.49 -12.18
N ILE A 393 -2.89 -14.31 -11.83
CA ILE A 393 -3.56 -13.02 -12.05
C ILE A 393 -2.67 -12.21 -12.98
N LEU A 394 -3.17 -11.99 -14.21
CA LEU A 394 -2.56 -11.10 -15.19
C LEU A 394 -3.06 -9.69 -14.94
N GLN A 395 -2.16 -8.77 -14.62
CA GLN A 395 -2.45 -7.36 -14.46
C GLN A 395 -1.94 -6.61 -15.70
N ARG A 396 -2.86 -6.20 -16.57
CA ARG A 396 -2.56 -5.44 -17.80
C ARG A 396 -2.50 -3.96 -17.50
N LYS A 397 -1.38 -3.31 -17.83
CA LYS A 397 -1.25 -1.85 -17.85
C LYS A 397 -1.78 -1.34 -19.20
N ASN A 398 -2.49 -0.22 -19.20
CA ASN A 398 -2.96 0.42 -20.44
C ASN A 398 -1.83 1.22 -21.08
N ILE A 399 -0.86 0.51 -21.67
CA ILE A 399 0.06 1.10 -22.64
C ILE A 399 -0.71 1.13 -23.96
N GLU A 400 -0.84 2.30 -24.59
CA GLU A 400 -1.44 2.42 -25.93
C GLU A 400 -0.88 1.31 -26.81
N ALA A 401 -1.76 0.55 -27.45
CA ALA A 401 -1.37 -0.50 -28.37
C ALA A 401 -0.55 0.16 -29.49
N SER A 402 0.78 0.11 -29.35
CA SER A 402 1.70 0.42 -30.41
C SER A 402 1.23 -0.38 -31.61
N THR A 403 0.96 0.31 -32.70
CA THR A 403 0.66 -0.24 -34.03
C THR A 403 1.82 -1.04 -34.63
N SER A 404 2.79 -1.48 -33.80
CA SER A 404 3.96 -2.24 -34.21
C SER A 404 3.78 -3.73 -33.93
N SER A 405 4.43 -4.53 -34.76
CA SER A 405 4.58 -5.99 -34.65
C SER A 405 5.37 -6.46 -33.42
N GLN A 406 5.57 -5.63 -32.41
CA GLN A 406 6.40 -5.93 -31.24
C GLN A 406 5.59 -6.54 -30.09
N ARG A 407 6.16 -7.60 -29.50
CA ARG A 407 5.61 -8.31 -28.33
C ARG A 407 5.59 -7.40 -27.09
N ARG A 408 4.52 -7.47 -26.29
CA ARG A 408 4.35 -6.64 -25.07
C ARG A 408 5.32 -7.07 -23.95
N PRO A 409 5.94 -6.15 -23.19
CA PRO A 409 6.75 -6.51 -22.03
C PRO A 409 5.88 -6.96 -20.85
N ILE A 410 6.33 -7.95 -20.09
CA ILE A 410 5.67 -8.43 -18.88
C ILE A 410 6.68 -8.78 -17.77
N ALA A 411 6.29 -8.54 -16.52
CA ALA A 411 6.98 -9.02 -15.33
C ALA A 411 6.34 -10.31 -14.80
N LEU A 412 7.16 -11.28 -14.38
CA LEU A 412 6.72 -12.45 -13.62
C LEU A 412 7.04 -12.29 -12.14
N ILE A 413 6.09 -12.59 -11.27
CA ILE A 413 6.27 -12.53 -9.81
C ILE A 413 6.05 -13.93 -9.22
N LEU A 414 7.11 -14.50 -8.64
CA LEU A 414 7.17 -15.88 -8.14
C LEU A 414 7.19 -15.91 -6.62
N HIS A 415 6.29 -16.67 -6.02
CA HIS A 415 6.18 -16.78 -4.56
C HIS A 415 7.10 -17.85 -3.95
N GLY A 416 7.21 -17.85 -2.62
CA GLY A 416 8.02 -18.78 -1.84
C GLY A 416 7.34 -20.10 -1.48
N LEU A 417 7.87 -20.79 -0.46
CA LEU A 417 7.34 -22.06 0.05
C LEU A 417 6.01 -21.86 0.80
N LEU A 418 5.00 -22.72 0.58
CA LEU A 418 3.67 -22.66 1.22
C LEU A 418 2.91 -21.33 1.01
N ALA A 419 3.32 -20.57 0.00
CA ALA A 419 2.87 -19.23 -0.29
C ALA A 419 1.69 -19.20 -1.28
N HIS A 420 1.29 -17.98 -1.67
CA HIS A 420 0.36 -17.75 -2.77
C HIS A 420 0.72 -16.47 -3.53
N LYS A 421 0.13 -16.30 -4.71
CA LYS A 421 0.39 -15.24 -5.69
C LYS A 421 0.19 -13.80 -5.21
N ASN A 422 -0.50 -13.59 -4.09
CA ASN A 422 -0.74 -12.26 -3.49
C ASN A 422 0.01 -12.06 -2.16
N GLN A 423 0.90 -12.98 -1.76
CA GLN A 423 1.58 -12.90 -0.47
C GLN A 423 2.68 -11.83 -0.43
N CYS A 424 3.04 -11.37 0.77
CA CYS A 424 4.12 -10.41 1.02
C CYS A 424 3.89 -9.09 0.25
N TYR A 425 4.88 -8.66 -0.51
CA TYR A 425 4.86 -7.44 -1.33
C TYR A 425 4.34 -7.67 -2.75
N HIS A 426 3.96 -8.90 -3.14
CA HIS A 426 3.73 -9.26 -4.55
C HIS A 426 2.60 -8.47 -5.21
N ARG A 427 1.50 -8.20 -4.49
CA ARG A 427 0.40 -7.40 -5.01
C ARG A 427 0.80 -5.93 -5.17
N ALA A 428 1.36 -5.34 -4.12
CA ALA A 428 1.85 -3.96 -4.15
C ALA A 428 2.90 -3.75 -5.26
N LEU A 429 3.75 -4.74 -5.50
CA LEU A 429 4.70 -4.74 -6.60
C LEU A 429 4.00 -4.76 -7.97
N ALA A 430 3.03 -5.65 -8.16
CA ALA A 430 2.26 -5.72 -9.41
C ALA A 430 1.55 -4.39 -9.71
N ASP A 431 1.05 -3.71 -8.67
CA ASP A 431 0.44 -2.39 -8.76
C ASP A 431 1.46 -1.30 -9.14
N ALA A 432 2.65 -1.31 -8.54
CA ALA A 432 3.71 -0.32 -8.78
C ALA A 432 4.46 -0.48 -10.11
N LEU A 433 4.46 -1.66 -10.72
CA LEU A 433 5.13 -1.89 -12.00
C LEU A 433 4.48 -1.09 -13.14
N SER A 434 5.32 -0.54 -14.03
CA SER A 434 4.90 0.22 -15.21
C SER A 434 4.57 -0.65 -16.44
N ILE A 435 4.91 -1.94 -16.38
CA ILE A 435 4.61 -2.95 -17.41
C ILE A 435 3.55 -3.93 -16.90
N ASP A 436 2.96 -4.69 -17.82
CA ASP A 436 2.07 -5.80 -17.45
C ASP A 436 2.79 -6.73 -16.45
N SER A 437 2.04 -7.38 -15.58
CA SER A 437 2.63 -8.39 -14.69
C SER A 437 1.74 -9.62 -14.56
N LEU A 438 2.35 -10.77 -14.34
CA LEU A 438 1.67 -12.00 -13.98
C LEU A 438 2.26 -12.54 -12.68
N ARG A 439 1.39 -12.71 -11.69
CA ARG A 439 1.67 -13.44 -10.45
C ARG A 439 0.85 -14.73 -10.45
N PHE A 440 1.46 -15.85 -10.12
CA PHE A 440 0.79 -17.16 -10.20
C PHE A 440 1.16 -18.07 -9.03
N ASP A 441 0.30 -19.05 -8.77
CA ASP A 441 0.55 -20.08 -7.77
C ASP A 441 1.30 -21.25 -8.40
N PHE A 442 2.41 -21.72 -7.82
CA PHE A 442 3.00 -23.00 -8.21
C PHE A 442 2.02 -24.15 -7.93
N ARG A 443 2.15 -25.29 -8.62
CA ARG A 443 1.27 -26.44 -8.38
C ARG A 443 1.18 -26.80 -6.89
N GLY A 444 0.01 -27.24 -6.46
CA GLY A 444 -0.27 -27.56 -5.06
C GLY A 444 -0.28 -26.38 -4.09
N ASN A 445 0.00 -25.15 -4.55
CA ASN A 445 -0.10 -23.92 -3.77
C ASN A 445 -1.31 -23.09 -4.21
N GLY A 446 -1.79 -22.24 -3.30
CA GLY A 446 -2.90 -21.30 -3.58
C GLY A 446 -4.10 -21.96 -4.28
N ASP A 447 -4.43 -21.46 -5.46
CA ASP A 447 -5.54 -21.94 -6.29
C ASP A 447 -5.08 -22.88 -7.43
N SER A 448 -3.77 -23.10 -7.59
CA SER A 448 -3.23 -24.04 -8.57
C SER A 448 -3.48 -25.48 -8.18
N HIS A 449 -3.76 -26.31 -9.19
CA HIS A 449 -4.02 -27.74 -9.00
C HIS A 449 -2.71 -28.51 -8.79
N GLY A 450 -2.83 -29.81 -8.50
CA GLY A 450 -1.69 -30.72 -8.36
C GLY A 450 -1.24 -30.91 -6.92
N ASP A 451 -0.27 -31.81 -6.75
CA ASP A 451 0.29 -32.13 -5.45
C ASP A 451 1.44 -31.18 -5.12
N TRP A 452 1.46 -30.74 -3.86
CA TRP A 452 2.55 -29.98 -3.31
C TRP A 452 3.71 -30.91 -2.94
N THR A 453 4.95 -30.51 -3.21
CA THR A 453 6.14 -31.25 -2.79
C THR A 453 7.20 -30.31 -2.22
N LEU A 454 7.84 -30.75 -1.14
CA LEU A 454 8.99 -30.03 -0.58
C LEU A 454 10.27 -30.37 -1.35
N GLY A 455 10.52 -31.65 -1.64
CA GLY A 455 11.79 -32.12 -2.23
C GLY A 455 12.03 -31.85 -3.72
N SER A 456 11.02 -31.47 -4.51
CA SER A 456 11.16 -31.39 -5.98
C SER A 456 10.95 -29.98 -6.52
N LEU A 457 12.07 -29.28 -6.81
CA LEU A 457 12.04 -27.99 -7.52
C LEU A 457 11.83 -28.14 -9.03
N ASP A 458 12.07 -29.31 -9.61
CA ASP A 458 11.89 -29.55 -11.06
C ASP A 458 10.43 -29.38 -11.50
N ASN A 459 9.49 -29.70 -10.61
CA ASN A 459 8.07 -29.43 -10.84
C ASN A 459 7.79 -27.93 -10.92
N ASP A 460 8.36 -27.14 -10.01
CA ASP A 460 8.20 -25.68 -10.01
C ASP A 460 8.89 -25.04 -11.23
N VAL A 461 10.05 -25.57 -11.65
CA VAL A 461 10.73 -25.16 -12.89
C VAL A 461 9.88 -25.48 -14.12
N THR A 462 9.20 -26.64 -14.12
CA THR A 462 8.26 -27.02 -15.17
C THR A 462 7.04 -26.10 -15.21
N ASP A 463 6.54 -25.68 -14.05
CA ASP A 463 5.43 -24.72 -13.96
C ASP A 463 5.84 -23.35 -14.47
N LEU A 464 7.01 -22.85 -14.06
CA LEU A 464 7.56 -21.59 -14.58
C LEU A 464 7.75 -21.67 -16.11
N ALA A 465 8.32 -22.75 -16.63
CA ALA A 465 8.47 -22.96 -18.07
C ALA A 465 7.12 -22.97 -18.80
N THR A 466 6.09 -23.58 -18.19
CA THR A 466 4.73 -23.61 -18.73
C THR A 466 4.14 -22.20 -18.80
N VAL A 467 4.25 -21.43 -17.73
CA VAL A 467 3.75 -20.05 -17.66
C VAL A 467 4.47 -19.17 -18.68
N VAL A 468 5.79 -19.26 -18.77
CA VAL A 468 6.58 -18.50 -19.74
C VAL A 468 6.18 -18.83 -21.18
N ARG A 469 6.03 -20.11 -21.51
CA ARG A 469 5.57 -20.55 -22.84
C ARG A 469 4.17 -20.05 -23.15
N HIS A 470 3.25 -20.09 -22.19
CA HIS A 470 1.90 -19.60 -22.38
C HIS A 470 1.90 -18.10 -22.67
N LEU A 471 2.61 -17.31 -21.87
CA LEU A 471 2.76 -15.88 -22.07
C LEU A 471 3.37 -15.55 -23.44
N HIS A 472 4.44 -16.26 -23.83
CA HIS A 472 5.13 -16.00 -25.07
C HIS A 472 4.35 -16.49 -26.29
N HIS A 473 3.99 -17.77 -26.35
CA HIS A 473 3.43 -18.39 -27.54
C HIS A 473 1.94 -18.12 -27.73
N GLN A 474 1.18 -17.92 -26.64
CA GLN A 474 -0.28 -17.75 -26.72
C GLN A 474 -0.72 -16.30 -26.51
N LEU A 475 -0.07 -15.56 -25.61
CA LEU A 475 -0.48 -14.19 -25.26
C LEU A 475 0.42 -13.09 -25.85
N GLY A 476 1.47 -13.45 -26.60
CA GLY A 476 2.27 -12.48 -27.34
C GLY A 476 3.21 -11.62 -26.47
N TYR A 477 3.54 -12.07 -25.26
CA TYR A 477 4.42 -11.34 -24.35
C TYR A 477 5.91 -11.63 -24.56
N LYS A 478 6.74 -10.70 -24.10
CA LYS A 478 8.18 -10.79 -23.90
C LYS A 478 8.45 -10.63 -22.39
N ILE A 479 9.11 -11.61 -21.79
CA ILE A 479 9.44 -11.56 -20.36
C ILE A 479 10.56 -10.55 -20.15
N GLU A 480 10.25 -9.43 -19.49
CA GLU A 480 11.16 -8.30 -19.27
C GLU A 480 11.80 -8.35 -17.88
N LEU A 481 11.06 -8.87 -16.90
CA LEU A 481 11.47 -8.95 -15.50
C LEU A 481 10.97 -10.26 -14.88
N ILE A 482 11.83 -10.93 -14.10
CA ILE A 482 11.42 -11.96 -13.15
C ILE A 482 11.74 -11.47 -11.75
N VAL A 483 10.75 -11.50 -10.86
CA VAL A 483 10.89 -11.22 -9.43
C VAL A 483 10.59 -12.51 -8.69
N ALA A 484 11.53 -12.97 -7.89
CA ALA A 484 11.50 -14.33 -7.37
C ALA A 484 11.83 -14.36 -5.88
N HIS A 485 10.84 -14.74 -5.07
CA HIS A 485 10.94 -14.75 -3.62
C HIS A 485 11.24 -16.14 -3.05
N SER A 486 12.21 -16.24 -2.14
CA SER A 486 12.53 -17.46 -1.37
C SER A 486 12.73 -18.68 -2.28
N ARG A 487 11.91 -19.73 -2.13
CA ARG A 487 11.90 -20.89 -3.05
C ARG A 487 11.81 -20.48 -4.52
N GLY A 488 11.00 -19.47 -4.84
CA GLY A 488 10.90 -18.91 -6.18
C GLY A 488 12.24 -18.41 -6.73
N SER A 489 13.13 -17.87 -5.89
CA SER A 489 14.48 -17.47 -6.31
C SER A 489 15.27 -18.67 -6.85
N MET A 490 15.24 -19.81 -6.16
CA MET A 490 15.90 -21.03 -6.63
C MET A 490 15.33 -21.51 -7.96
N VAL A 491 14.00 -21.52 -8.08
CA VAL A 491 13.30 -21.91 -9.30
C VAL A 491 13.71 -21.00 -10.47
N SER A 492 13.85 -19.70 -10.22
CA SER A 492 14.29 -18.74 -11.25
C SER A 492 15.73 -18.99 -11.70
N TRP A 493 16.65 -19.30 -10.78
CA TRP A 493 18.03 -19.66 -11.11
C TRP A 493 18.09 -20.94 -11.94
N MET A 494 17.40 -21.99 -11.49
CA MET A 494 17.34 -23.27 -12.20
C MET A 494 16.76 -23.10 -13.61
N TYR A 495 15.65 -22.36 -13.74
CA TYR A 495 15.01 -22.12 -15.03
C TYR A 495 15.91 -21.33 -15.98
N LEU A 496 16.48 -20.21 -15.54
CA LEU A 496 17.35 -19.35 -16.38
C LEU A 496 18.72 -19.97 -16.67
N SER A 497 19.11 -21.02 -15.94
CA SER A 497 20.32 -21.80 -16.23
C SER A 497 20.12 -22.84 -17.33
N ARG A 498 18.88 -23.05 -17.80
CA ARG A 498 18.61 -23.95 -18.93
C ARG A 498 19.29 -23.37 -20.17
N GLY A 499 19.86 -24.23 -21.01
CA GLY A 499 20.67 -23.80 -22.16
C GLY A 499 19.95 -22.77 -23.05
N PRO A 500 20.69 -21.89 -23.74
CA PRO A 500 20.11 -20.76 -24.47
C PRO A 500 19.13 -21.18 -25.57
N GLU A 501 19.28 -22.39 -26.14
CA GLU A 501 18.33 -22.96 -27.09
C GLU A 501 16.96 -23.25 -26.44
N VAL A 502 16.96 -23.78 -25.23
CA VAL A 502 15.73 -24.06 -24.46
C VAL A 502 15.03 -22.76 -24.08
N LEU A 503 15.77 -21.76 -23.61
CA LEU A 503 15.19 -20.46 -23.28
C LEU A 503 14.64 -19.76 -24.52
N ARG A 504 15.34 -19.80 -25.66
CA ARG A 504 14.82 -19.25 -26.92
C ARG A 504 13.54 -19.95 -27.38
N ALA A 505 13.45 -21.27 -27.21
CA ALA A 505 12.23 -22.01 -27.50
C ALA A 505 11.09 -21.65 -26.54
N ASP A 506 11.38 -21.40 -25.26
CA ASP A 506 10.36 -21.07 -24.26
C ASP A 506 9.86 -19.61 -24.36
N MET A 507 10.75 -18.64 -24.55
CA MET A 507 10.46 -17.19 -24.41
C MET A 507 10.96 -16.30 -25.55
N GLY A 508 11.60 -16.87 -26.58
CA GLY A 508 12.13 -16.12 -27.72
C GLY A 508 13.46 -15.41 -27.47
N SER A 509 14.06 -15.53 -26.28
CA SER A 509 15.35 -14.96 -25.91
C SER A 509 16.21 -15.96 -25.13
N ALA A 510 17.53 -15.72 -25.06
CA ALA A 510 18.47 -16.58 -24.33
C ALA A 510 18.49 -16.31 -22.81
N GLY A 511 17.52 -15.56 -22.28
CA GLY A 511 17.46 -15.09 -20.90
C GLY A 511 16.50 -13.91 -20.76
N VAL A 512 16.39 -13.39 -19.54
CA VAL A 512 15.56 -12.20 -19.23
C VAL A 512 16.44 -10.96 -19.04
N PRO A 513 15.95 -9.76 -19.40
CA PRO A 513 16.69 -8.52 -19.17
C PRO A 513 16.97 -8.26 -17.68
N ASN A 514 15.97 -8.45 -16.82
CA ASN A 514 16.08 -8.16 -15.39
C ASN A 514 15.63 -9.35 -14.53
N LEU A 515 16.38 -9.63 -13.48
CA LEU A 515 16.08 -10.64 -12.47
C LEU A 515 16.24 -10.00 -11.08
N ALA A 516 15.18 -10.02 -10.27
CA ALA A 516 15.24 -9.68 -8.86
C ALA A 516 15.03 -10.95 -8.03
N VAL A 517 16.04 -11.34 -7.25
CA VAL A 517 15.95 -12.46 -6.31
C VAL A 517 15.88 -11.93 -4.88
N VAL A 518 14.90 -12.42 -4.13
CA VAL A 518 14.57 -11.89 -2.79
C VAL A 518 14.59 -13.04 -1.79
N SER A 519 15.44 -12.98 -0.76
CA SER A 519 15.61 -14.03 0.26
C SER A 519 15.91 -15.44 -0.30
N GLY A 520 16.73 -15.55 -1.34
CA GLY A 520 17.13 -16.83 -1.92
C GLY A 520 18.16 -17.58 -1.07
N ARG A 521 17.98 -18.89 -0.87
CA ARG A 521 18.92 -19.75 -0.12
C ARG A 521 20.04 -20.25 -1.03
N TRP A 522 21.29 -20.02 -0.64
CA TRP A 522 22.48 -20.59 -1.25
C TRP A 522 22.83 -21.95 -0.65
N PHE A 523 22.97 -22.03 0.68
CA PHE A 523 23.40 -23.26 1.36
C PHE A 523 22.20 -24.16 1.62
N MET A 524 21.97 -25.10 0.71
CA MET A 524 20.77 -25.95 0.69
C MET A 524 20.69 -26.95 1.83
N ASP A 525 21.82 -27.41 2.36
CA ASP A 525 21.91 -28.26 3.55
C ASP A 525 21.33 -27.58 4.81
N GLY A 526 21.34 -26.24 4.87
CA GLY A 526 20.72 -25.46 5.94
C GLY A 526 19.22 -25.69 6.12
N VAL A 527 18.53 -26.32 5.16
CA VAL A 527 17.12 -26.73 5.34
C VAL A 527 16.95 -27.79 6.43
N LEU A 528 17.96 -28.64 6.67
CA LEU A 528 17.94 -29.66 7.71
C LEU A 528 17.88 -29.04 9.11
N GLU A 529 18.63 -27.94 9.31
CA GLU A 529 18.62 -27.14 10.53
C GLU A 529 17.32 -26.34 10.64
N THR A 530 16.94 -25.63 9.57
CA THR A 530 15.72 -24.80 9.51
C THR A 530 14.46 -25.59 9.87
N TYR A 531 14.42 -26.87 9.49
CA TYR A 531 13.28 -27.77 9.72
C TYR A 531 13.59 -28.90 10.70
N ALA A 532 14.53 -28.70 11.63
CA ALA A 532 14.88 -29.68 12.66
C ALA A 532 13.66 -30.16 13.49
N ARG A 533 12.62 -29.31 13.63
CA ARG A 533 11.35 -29.67 14.29
C ARG A 533 10.62 -30.85 13.63
N PHE A 534 10.90 -31.20 12.38
CA PHE A 534 10.24 -32.33 11.70
C PHE A 534 10.75 -33.69 12.18
N GLN A 535 11.93 -33.72 12.82
CA GLN A 535 12.61 -34.95 13.23
C GLN A 535 11.79 -35.79 14.21
N GLU A 536 10.97 -35.18 15.06
CA GLU A 536 10.10 -35.92 15.98
C GLU A 536 9.03 -36.69 15.21
N GLY A 537 8.29 -36.03 14.31
CA GLY A 537 7.28 -36.68 13.47
C GLY A 537 7.87 -37.77 12.57
N PHE A 538 9.07 -37.56 12.04
CA PHE A 538 9.77 -38.59 11.27
C PHE A 538 10.07 -39.85 12.08
N LYS A 539 10.47 -39.70 13.35
CA LYS A 539 10.75 -40.82 14.24
C LYS A 539 9.48 -41.54 14.70
N THR A 540 8.40 -40.80 14.96
CA THR A 540 7.16 -41.37 15.51
C THR A 540 6.26 -41.95 14.42
N ASP A 541 6.05 -41.23 13.33
CA ASP A 541 5.02 -41.51 12.33
C ASP A 541 5.61 -41.82 10.94
N GLY A 542 6.91 -41.62 10.75
CA GLY A 542 7.58 -41.73 9.44
C GLY A 542 7.40 -40.49 8.55
N PHE A 543 6.68 -39.47 9.01
CA PHE A 543 6.41 -38.21 8.30
C PHE A 543 6.01 -37.09 9.27
N TYR A 544 6.07 -35.84 8.82
CA TYR A 544 5.62 -34.68 9.59
C TYR A 544 4.38 -34.05 8.94
N ARG A 545 3.33 -33.82 9.75
CA ARG A 545 2.12 -33.11 9.31
C ARG A 545 2.30 -31.60 9.49
N TRP A 546 2.59 -30.92 8.40
CA TRP A 546 2.76 -29.48 8.40
C TRP A 546 1.42 -28.78 8.23
N LYS A 547 0.86 -28.30 9.35
CA LYS A 547 -0.32 -27.43 9.37
C LYS A 547 0.11 -25.96 9.25
N PHE A 548 -0.50 -25.23 8.33
CA PHE A 548 -0.20 -23.82 8.08
C PHE A 548 -1.44 -23.08 7.58
N THR A 549 -1.36 -21.75 7.56
CA THR A 549 -2.41 -20.89 6.99
C THR A 549 -1.84 -20.13 5.80
N SER A 550 -2.52 -20.18 4.66
CA SER A 550 -2.14 -19.45 3.45
C SER A 550 -3.39 -18.87 2.80
N ALA A 551 -3.36 -17.58 2.42
CA ALA A 551 -4.53 -16.83 1.96
C ALA A 551 -5.76 -16.95 2.88
N GLY A 552 -5.56 -16.93 4.20
CA GLY A 552 -6.63 -17.10 5.20
C GLY A 552 -7.22 -18.51 5.30
N LYS A 553 -6.74 -19.47 4.51
CA LYS A 553 -7.20 -20.88 4.51
C LYS A 553 -6.22 -21.75 5.29
N LYS A 554 -6.72 -22.50 6.28
CA LYS A 554 -5.95 -23.55 6.97
C LYS A 554 -5.72 -24.72 6.02
N ARG A 555 -4.47 -25.15 5.89
CA ARG A 555 -4.04 -26.27 5.03
C ARG A 555 -3.11 -27.18 5.81
N GLU A 556 -2.96 -28.38 5.28
CA GLU A 556 -2.07 -29.40 5.81
C GLU A 556 -1.34 -30.09 4.66
N HIS A 557 -0.03 -30.23 4.79
CA HIS A 557 0.79 -31.06 3.91
C HIS A 557 1.56 -32.09 4.72
N ILE A 558 1.85 -33.22 4.07
CA ILE A 558 2.71 -34.26 4.63
C ILE A 558 4.11 -34.05 4.08
N VAL A 559 5.09 -34.04 4.97
CA VAL A 559 6.52 -33.99 4.62
C VAL A 559 7.15 -35.30 5.03
N TYR A 560 7.91 -35.94 4.15
CA TYR A 560 8.68 -37.15 4.44
C TYR A 560 10.17 -36.80 4.64
N PRO A 561 10.95 -37.64 5.34
CA PRO A 561 12.39 -37.45 5.49
C PRO A 561 13.10 -37.23 4.14
N LYS A 562 12.71 -38.03 3.14
CA LYS A 562 13.24 -37.95 1.78
C LYS A 562 13.03 -36.56 1.14
N ASP A 563 11.97 -35.84 1.47
CA ASP A 563 11.76 -34.50 0.93
C ASP A 563 12.86 -33.51 1.37
N LEU A 564 13.28 -33.58 2.64
CA LEU A 564 14.36 -32.75 3.16
C LEU A 564 15.73 -33.22 2.64
N GLU A 565 15.93 -34.53 2.54
CA GLU A 565 17.14 -35.10 1.93
C GLU A 565 17.29 -34.64 0.48
N ASP A 566 16.22 -34.72 -0.31
CA ASP A 566 16.22 -34.31 -1.71
C ASP A 566 16.47 -32.79 -1.84
N MET A 567 15.88 -31.96 -0.96
CA MET A 567 16.18 -30.51 -0.93
C MET A 567 17.64 -30.23 -0.53
N ALA A 568 18.17 -30.89 0.50
CA ALA A 568 19.54 -30.71 0.97
C ALA A 568 20.58 -31.23 -0.05
N ALA A 569 20.20 -32.23 -0.84
CA ALA A 569 21.03 -32.81 -1.89
C ALA A 569 21.11 -31.94 -3.16
N ILE A 570 20.31 -30.87 -3.26
CA ILE A 570 20.44 -29.87 -4.33
C ILE A 570 21.82 -29.23 -4.18
N LYS A 571 22.74 -29.62 -5.07
CA LYS A 571 24.10 -29.09 -5.13
C LYS A 571 24.02 -27.57 -5.25
N GLU A 572 24.92 -26.89 -4.55
CA GLU A 572 24.92 -25.42 -4.37
C GLU A 572 24.47 -24.65 -5.62
N PRO A 573 23.67 -23.57 -5.48
CA PRO A 573 23.15 -22.79 -6.60
C PRO A 573 24.19 -22.20 -7.54
N ARG A 574 25.48 -22.26 -7.16
CA ARG A 574 26.65 -21.86 -7.95
C ARG A 574 26.55 -22.23 -9.42
N ASP A 575 26.25 -23.49 -9.70
CA ASP A 575 26.20 -23.99 -11.07
C ASP A 575 25.07 -23.33 -11.89
N TYR A 576 23.94 -23.06 -11.25
CA TYR A 576 22.81 -22.39 -11.89
C TYR A 576 23.14 -20.91 -12.14
N VAL A 577 23.65 -20.21 -11.12
CA VAL A 577 24.03 -18.79 -11.19
C VAL A 577 25.10 -18.55 -12.25
N ALA A 578 26.12 -19.41 -12.33
CA ALA A 578 27.20 -19.31 -13.30
C ALA A 578 26.73 -19.46 -14.76
N ARG A 579 25.61 -20.15 -14.99
CA ARG A 579 25.02 -20.36 -16.31
C ARG A 579 23.99 -19.32 -16.73
N VAL A 580 23.55 -18.44 -15.83
CA VAL A 580 22.65 -17.34 -16.20
C VAL A 580 23.38 -16.38 -17.14
N SER A 581 22.65 -15.89 -18.15
CA SER A 581 23.19 -14.93 -19.14
C SER A 581 23.91 -13.76 -18.45
N PRO A 582 25.15 -13.42 -18.85
CA PRO A 582 25.85 -12.25 -18.35
C PRO A 582 25.12 -10.93 -18.62
N ASP A 583 24.26 -10.90 -19.66
CA ASP A 583 23.47 -9.73 -20.03
C ASP A 583 22.28 -9.46 -19.08
N THR A 584 21.88 -10.46 -18.28
CA THR A 584 20.79 -10.31 -17.32
C THR A 584 21.24 -9.41 -16.17
N GLN A 585 20.50 -8.34 -15.90
CA GLN A 585 20.72 -7.51 -14.72
C GLN A 585 20.18 -8.23 -13.48
N VAL A 586 20.98 -8.33 -12.41
CA VAL A 586 20.57 -9.06 -11.20
C VAL A 586 20.51 -8.15 -9.98
N LEU A 587 19.33 -8.01 -9.40
CA LEU A 587 19.14 -7.42 -8.08
C LEU A 587 18.98 -8.53 -7.04
N ILE A 588 19.88 -8.58 -6.07
CA ILE A 588 19.76 -9.42 -4.88
C ILE A 588 19.21 -8.56 -3.75
N LEU A 589 18.09 -8.97 -3.17
CA LEU A 589 17.44 -8.32 -2.05
C LEU A 589 17.37 -9.27 -0.86
N HIS A 590 17.76 -8.79 0.32
CA HIS A 590 17.73 -9.62 1.54
C HIS A 590 17.33 -8.80 2.77
N GLY A 591 16.52 -9.39 3.64
CA GLY A 591 16.16 -8.80 4.93
C GLY A 591 17.23 -9.12 5.98
N THR A 592 17.72 -8.12 6.69
CA THR A 592 18.77 -8.32 7.72
C THR A 592 18.26 -9.07 8.96
N ALA A 593 16.94 -9.14 9.16
CA ALA A 593 16.29 -9.90 10.23
C ALA A 593 15.66 -11.22 9.72
N ASP A 594 16.04 -11.69 8.53
CA ASP A 594 15.57 -12.94 7.97
C ASP A 594 16.12 -14.14 8.77
N GLN A 595 15.24 -14.77 9.55
CA GLN A 595 15.55 -15.95 10.36
C GLN A 595 15.37 -17.28 9.60
N ILE A 596 14.83 -17.24 8.39
CA ILE A 596 14.60 -18.44 7.56
C ILE A 596 15.80 -18.65 6.66
N VAL A 597 16.23 -17.61 5.93
CA VAL A 597 17.39 -17.66 5.04
C VAL A 597 18.45 -16.68 5.57
N PRO A 598 19.63 -17.17 5.97
CA PRO A 598 20.70 -16.31 6.48
C PRO A 598 21.17 -15.26 5.46
N GLU A 599 21.52 -14.06 5.94
CA GLU A 599 22.03 -12.97 5.09
C GLU A 599 23.28 -13.35 4.29
N ARG A 600 24.14 -14.23 4.84
CA ARG A 600 25.37 -14.70 4.16
C ARG A 600 25.09 -15.30 2.78
N ASP A 601 23.90 -15.87 2.57
CA ASP A 601 23.52 -16.49 1.32
C ASP A 601 23.44 -15.42 0.20
N ALA A 602 22.91 -14.23 0.51
CA ALA A 602 22.84 -13.11 -0.41
C ALA A 602 24.23 -12.57 -0.82
N HIS A 603 25.16 -12.48 0.14
CA HIS A 603 26.55 -12.11 -0.15
C HIS A 603 27.25 -13.17 -1.02
N THR A 604 26.91 -14.45 -0.83
CA THR A 604 27.48 -15.55 -1.62
C THR A 604 26.98 -15.51 -3.06
N TYR A 605 25.69 -15.19 -3.27
CA TYR A 605 25.17 -14.92 -4.63
C TYR A 605 25.90 -13.76 -5.31
N LEU A 606 26.14 -12.66 -4.58
CA LEU A 606 26.87 -11.50 -5.10
C LEU A 606 28.29 -11.90 -5.54
N ALA A 607 29.05 -12.55 -4.67
CA ALA A 607 30.41 -12.99 -4.96
C ALA A 607 30.48 -13.97 -6.14
N ALA A 608 29.48 -14.84 -6.30
CA ALA A 608 29.41 -15.75 -7.43
C ALA A 608 29.19 -15.01 -8.77
N LEU A 609 28.36 -13.95 -8.78
CA LEU A 609 28.15 -13.11 -9.95
C LEU A 609 29.40 -12.26 -10.26
N ASP A 610 30.05 -11.70 -9.24
CA ASP A 610 31.31 -10.94 -9.36
C ASP A 610 32.43 -11.79 -9.98
N SER A 611 32.44 -13.10 -9.66
CA SER A 611 33.47 -14.02 -10.17
C SER A 611 33.36 -14.34 -11.67
N ASN A 612 32.28 -13.93 -12.34
CA ASN A 612 32.07 -14.19 -13.76
C ASN A 612 32.61 -13.03 -14.62
N PRO A 613 33.76 -13.20 -15.30
CA PRO A 613 34.39 -12.11 -16.06
C PRO A 613 33.61 -11.69 -17.31
N ALA A 614 32.60 -12.45 -17.73
CA ALA A 614 31.74 -12.09 -18.86
C ALA A 614 30.68 -11.04 -18.46
N ARG A 615 30.48 -10.78 -17.17
CA ARG A 615 29.50 -9.80 -16.69
C ARG A 615 30.07 -8.39 -16.72
N THR A 616 29.27 -7.44 -17.20
CA THR A 616 29.60 -6.02 -17.12
C THR A 616 29.63 -5.56 -15.66
N PRO A 617 30.62 -4.75 -15.23
CA PRO A 617 30.60 -4.12 -13.91
C PRO A 617 29.28 -3.37 -13.66
N GLY A 618 28.69 -3.54 -12.48
CA GLY A 618 27.39 -2.95 -12.14
C GLY A 618 26.18 -3.69 -12.71
N SER A 619 26.37 -4.79 -13.45
CA SER A 619 25.26 -5.63 -13.95
C SER A 619 24.52 -6.43 -12.86
N HIS A 620 24.97 -6.32 -11.63
CA HIS A 620 24.39 -6.99 -10.48
C HIS A 620 24.67 -6.18 -9.21
N GLN A 621 23.77 -6.27 -8.24
CA GLN A 621 23.82 -5.48 -7.01
C GLN A 621 23.13 -6.21 -5.86
N LEU A 622 23.66 -6.04 -4.64
CA LEU A 622 23.05 -6.48 -3.39
C LEU A 622 22.42 -5.27 -2.68
N HIS A 623 21.20 -5.43 -2.18
CA HIS A 623 20.53 -4.46 -1.35
C HIS A 623 19.96 -5.13 -0.10
N LEU A 624 20.41 -4.69 1.07
CA LEU A 624 19.95 -5.19 2.36
C LEU A 624 18.87 -4.26 2.92
N ILE A 625 17.74 -4.83 3.32
CA ILE A 625 16.66 -4.10 3.96
C ILE A 625 16.79 -4.28 5.48
N GLN A 626 17.05 -3.18 6.16
CA GLN A 626 17.28 -3.16 7.61
C GLN A 626 16.02 -3.57 8.36
N GLY A 627 16.14 -4.46 9.34
CA GLY A 627 15.03 -4.95 10.17
C GLY A 627 14.00 -5.84 9.48
N ALA A 628 14.07 -6.05 8.17
CA ALA A 628 13.09 -6.84 7.44
C ALA A 628 13.23 -8.34 7.72
N ASP A 629 12.10 -9.00 8.01
CA ASP A 629 12.00 -10.45 8.17
C ASP A 629 11.87 -11.16 6.81
N HIS A 630 11.82 -12.50 6.82
CA HIS A 630 11.71 -13.31 5.59
C HIS A 630 10.48 -12.95 4.74
N MET A 631 9.41 -12.45 5.36
CA MET A 631 8.15 -12.13 4.69
C MET A 631 8.04 -10.64 4.34
N TYR A 632 9.04 -9.84 4.73
CA TYR A 632 9.09 -8.39 4.58
C TYR A 632 7.84 -7.68 5.16
N ARG A 633 7.31 -8.20 6.27
CA ARG A 633 6.16 -7.58 6.96
C ARG A 633 6.56 -6.22 7.50
N GLY A 634 5.78 -5.19 7.17
CA GLY A 634 6.12 -3.79 7.49
C GLY A 634 7.26 -3.19 6.64
N ALA A 635 7.81 -3.93 5.67
CA ALA A 635 8.89 -3.48 4.79
C ALA A 635 8.53 -3.57 3.29
N THR A 636 7.24 -3.58 2.96
CA THR A 636 6.72 -3.72 1.59
C THR A 636 7.23 -2.62 0.66
N GLN A 637 7.14 -1.36 1.07
CA GLN A 637 7.49 -0.22 0.22
C GLN A 637 8.99 -0.20 -0.16
N PRO A 638 9.94 -0.35 0.78
CA PRO A 638 11.36 -0.48 0.44
C PRO A 638 11.67 -1.59 -0.58
N VAL A 639 11.00 -2.74 -0.48
CA VAL A 639 11.15 -3.83 -1.45
C VAL A 639 10.64 -3.41 -2.83
N VAL A 640 9.41 -2.87 -2.89
CA VAL A 640 8.75 -2.49 -4.14
C VAL A 640 9.54 -1.39 -4.86
N GLU A 641 9.89 -0.31 -4.15
CA GLU A 641 10.65 0.81 -4.71
C GLU A 641 11.98 0.33 -5.30
N ARG A 642 12.68 -0.55 -4.58
CA ARG A 642 13.97 -1.05 -5.04
C ARG A 642 13.85 -1.91 -6.29
N ILE A 643 12.85 -2.80 -6.36
CA ILE A 643 12.60 -3.63 -7.54
C ILE A 643 12.18 -2.76 -8.74
N CYS A 644 11.26 -1.83 -8.55
CA CYS A 644 10.82 -0.92 -9.61
C CYS A 644 11.98 -0.06 -10.13
N SER A 645 12.83 0.46 -9.24
CA SER A 645 14.01 1.23 -9.65
C SER A 645 14.94 0.43 -10.56
N CYS A 646 15.12 -0.86 -10.30
CA CYS A 646 15.95 -1.75 -11.12
C CYS A 646 15.27 -2.08 -12.46
N ALA A 647 13.95 -2.24 -12.47
CA ALA A 647 13.17 -2.54 -13.68
C ALA A 647 13.13 -1.37 -14.68
N THR A 648 13.32 -0.13 -14.21
CA THR A 648 13.28 1.09 -15.04
C THR A 648 14.64 1.61 -15.49
N MET A 649 15.76 1.01 -15.06
CA MET A 649 17.10 1.50 -15.43
C MET A 649 17.35 1.32 -16.94
N PRO A 650 17.54 2.41 -17.71
CA PRO A 650 18.06 2.30 -19.07
C PRO A 650 19.41 1.57 -19.08
N ARG A 651 19.63 0.73 -20.10
CA ARG A 651 20.88 0.00 -20.36
C ARG A 651 22.13 0.88 -20.49
N ASN A 652 21.97 2.21 -20.48
CA ASN A 652 23.01 3.23 -20.51
C ASN A 652 22.61 4.43 -19.64
N THR A 653 22.28 4.20 -18.37
CA THR A 653 22.28 5.33 -17.44
C THR A 653 23.74 5.69 -17.21
N SER A 654 24.24 6.65 -17.98
CA SER A 654 25.59 7.19 -17.84
C SER A 654 25.89 7.41 -16.36
N ALA A 655 27.07 7.02 -15.89
CA ALA A 655 27.54 7.31 -14.55
C ALA A 655 27.35 8.80 -14.18
N ALA A 656 27.28 9.69 -15.19
CA ALA A 656 26.99 11.11 -15.04
C ALA A 656 25.58 11.39 -14.49
N CYS A 657 24.56 10.60 -14.83
CA CYS A 657 23.20 10.74 -14.31
C CYS A 657 23.07 10.29 -12.84
N LEU A 658 23.82 9.25 -12.43
CA LEU A 658 23.88 8.81 -11.03
C LEU A 658 24.66 9.81 -10.17
N LEU A 659 25.74 10.39 -10.72
CA LEU A 659 26.47 11.48 -10.08
C LEU A 659 25.61 12.75 -9.98
N PHE A 660 24.83 13.09 -11.01
CA PHE A 660 23.88 14.21 -11.04
C PHE A 660 22.84 14.11 -9.91
N VAL A 661 22.21 12.94 -9.74
CA VAL A 661 21.22 12.73 -8.66
C VAL A 661 21.89 12.84 -7.27
N ARG A 662 23.11 12.32 -7.09
CA ARG A 662 23.83 12.42 -5.82
C ARG A 662 24.33 13.83 -5.51
N ILE A 663 24.72 14.60 -6.52
CA ILE A 663 25.12 16.01 -6.39
C ILE A 663 23.90 16.88 -6.06
N CYS A 664 22.76 16.68 -6.73
CA CYS A 664 21.51 17.40 -6.44
C CYS A 664 20.94 17.11 -5.03
N GLN A 665 21.36 16.02 -4.40
CA GLN A 665 20.96 15.63 -3.04
C GLN A 665 21.88 16.21 -1.94
N LEU A 666 22.93 16.94 -2.30
CA LEU A 666 23.81 17.58 -1.32
C LEU A 666 23.13 18.81 -0.70
N ARG A 667 22.55 18.65 0.49
CA ARG A 667 22.41 19.78 1.44
C ARG A 667 23.77 20.02 2.07
N VAL A 668 24.45 21.09 1.66
CA VAL A 668 25.65 21.56 2.37
C VAL A 668 25.18 22.40 3.55
N ASP A 669 24.93 21.76 4.68
CA ASP A 669 24.71 22.44 5.96
C ASP A 669 26.03 23.04 6.46
N GLY A 670 26.40 24.19 5.88
CA GLY A 670 27.18 25.25 6.52
C GLY A 670 28.46 24.87 7.29
N LYS A 671 29.31 23.97 6.79
CA LYS A 671 30.63 23.70 7.40
C LYS A 671 31.74 23.64 6.34
N ASN A 672 32.59 24.68 6.36
CA ASN A 672 33.93 24.86 5.76
C ASN A 672 34.19 24.42 4.30
N VAL A 673 34.80 25.32 3.50
CA VAL A 673 35.27 25.07 2.12
C VAL A 673 36.17 23.82 2.01
N GLY A 674 36.89 23.44 3.08
CA GLY A 674 37.66 22.20 3.12
C GLY A 674 36.82 20.93 2.88
N ASP A 675 35.67 20.81 3.54
CA ASP A 675 34.80 19.63 3.43
C ASP A 675 34.20 19.53 2.02
N LEU A 676 33.93 20.68 1.39
CA LEU A 676 33.48 20.76 0.00
C LEU A 676 34.55 20.26 -0.98
N VAL A 677 35.80 20.68 -0.78
CA VAL A 677 36.93 20.27 -1.63
C VAL A 677 37.17 18.76 -1.53
N ASP A 678 37.20 18.20 -0.32
CA ASP A 678 37.41 16.77 -0.11
C ASP A 678 36.26 15.95 -0.71
N ARG A 679 35.02 16.45 -0.64
CA ARG A 679 33.85 15.77 -1.20
C ARG A 679 33.82 15.80 -2.73
N ILE A 680 34.18 16.92 -3.35
CA ILE A 680 34.29 17.04 -4.81
C ILE A 680 35.39 16.09 -5.32
N GLN A 681 36.53 16.03 -4.64
CA GLN A 681 37.61 15.10 -4.99
C GLN A 681 37.19 13.64 -4.88
N THR A 682 36.47 13.28 -3.80
CA THR A 682 35.95 11.91 -3.60
C THR A 682 34.97 11.52 -4.71
N LEU A 683 34.00 12.37 -5.01
CA LEU A 683 33.00 12.12 -6.06
C LEU A 683 33.63 12.04 -7.46
N SER A 684 34.67 12.85 -7.74
CA SER A 684 35.42 12.78 -8.99
C SER A 684 36.20 11.47 -9.13
N LEU A 685 36.78 10.97 -8.04
CA LEU A 685 37.51 9.70 -8.02
C LEU A 685 36.56 8.51 -8.20
N GLU A 686 35.41 8.52 -7.52
CA GLU A 686 34.34 7.53 -7.67
C GLU A 686 33.84 7.48 -9.12
N TYR A 687 33.64 8.64 -9.76
CA TYR A 687 33.25 8.71 -11.16
C TYR A 687 34.32 8.14 -12.11
N GLN A 688 35.59 8.50 -11.90
CA GLN A 688 36.70 7.99 -12.72
C GLN A 688 36.85 6.47 -12.57
N GLN A 689 36.68 5.93 -11.36
CA GLN A 689 36.70 4.50 -11.10
C GLN A 689 35.51 3.77 -11.71
N ALA A 690 34.32 4.39 -11.70
CA ALA A 690 33.10 3.79 -12.24
C ALA A 690 33.02 3.86 -13.77
N SER A 691 33.58 4.90 -14.41
CA SER A 691 33.44 5.16 -15.85
C SER A 691 34.71 4.94 -16.67
N GLY A 692 35.88 4.82 -16.02
CA GLY A 692 37.18 4.70 -16.69
C GLY A 692 37.67 5.96 -17.40
N SER A 693 36.93 7.08 -17.32
CA SER A 693 37.24 8.36 -17.97
C SER A 693 37.14 9.53 -16.98
N ALA A 694 37.84 10.64 -17.26
CA ALA A 694 37.62 11.90 -16.53
C ALA A 694 36.25 12.50 -16.90
N VAL A 695 35.70 13.37 -16.03
CA VAL A 695 34.43 14.06 -16.33
C VAL A 695 34.70 15.10 -17.42
N ASP A 696 34.25 14.81 -18.64
CA ASP A 696 34.32 15.73 -19.77
C ASP A 696 32.87 16.10 -20.16
N ASP A 697 32.35 17.15 -19.55
CA ASP A 697 31.06 17.73 -19.94
C ASP A 697 30.96 19.20 -19.45
N ASP A 698 31.17 20.12 -20.38
CA ASP A 698 31.05 21.58 -20.18
C ASP A 698 29.66 21.99 -19.66
N ALA A 699 28.63 21.18 -19.91
CA ALA A 699 27.28 21.40 -19.42
C ALA A 699 27.13 21.13 -17.91
N LEU A 700 27.88 20.16 -17.35
CA LEU A 700 27.85 19.87 -15.91
C LEU A 700 28.63 20.93 -15.12
N MET A 701 29.74 21.44 -15.70
CA MET A 701 30.46 22.60 -15.16
C MET A 701 29.56 23.83 -15.12
N ALA A 702 28.85 24.16 -16.20
CA ALA A 702 27.95 25.32 -16.27
C ALA A 702 26.78 25.27 -15.26
N ILE A 703 26.30 24.08 -14.91
CA ILE A 703 25.17 23.88 -13.99
C ILE A 703 25.59 23.95 -12.52
N LEU A 704 26.76 23.42 -12.16
CA LEU A 704 27.36 23.62 -10.83
C LEU A 704 27.72 25.09 -10.56
N ILE A 705 28.01 25.85 -11.61
CA ILE A 705 28.35 27.28 -11.54
C ILE A 705 27.15 28.15 -11.10
N ASN A 706 25.90 27.69 -11.29
CA ASN A 706 24.75 28.60 -11.27
C ASN A 706 23.65 28.32 -10.22
N GLN A 707 23.63 27.17 -9.53
CA GLN A 707 22.46 26.83 -8.68
C GLN A 707 22.72 26.28 -7.27
N ALA A 708 23.95 26.16 -6.80
CA ALA A 708 24.17 25.79 -5.40
C ALA A 708 25.35 26.59 -4.83
N MET A 709 25.06 27.42 -3.81
CA MET A 709 25.96 27.90 -2.74
C MET A 709 26.20 29.43 -2.69
N PRO A 710 25.97 30.09 -1.53
CA PRO A 710 26.18 31.53 -1.33
C PRO A 710 27.58 31.83 -0.76
N ILE A 711 28.66 31.35 -1.39
CA ILE A 711 30.04 31.65 -0.95
C ILE A 711 30.71 32.60 -1.97
N PRO A 712 30.87 33.90 -1.66
CA PRO A 712 31.38 34.92 -2.59
C PRO A 712 32.76 34.58 -3.19
N GLU A 713 33.65 33.99 -2.39
CA GLU A 713 35.03 33.66 -2.76
C GLU A 713 35.09 32.55 -3.82
N TYR A 714 34.17 31.59 -3.75
CA TYR A 714 34.04 30.53 -4.74
C TYR A 714 33.67 31.10 -6.10
N HIS A 715 32.71 32.03 -6.12
CA HIS A 715 32.24 32.67 -7.34
C HIS A 715 33.35 33.49 -8.02
N LEU A 716 34.21 34.16 -7.25
CA LEU A 716 35.36 34.92 -7.78
C LEU A 716 36.39 34.01 -8.46
N VAL A 717 36.75 32.88 -7.84
CA VAL A 717 37.75 31.95 -8.39
C VAL A 717 37.22 31.25 -9.64
N VAL A 718 35.98 30.79 -9.60
CA VAL A 718 35.31 30.18 -10.76
C VAL A 718 35.26 31.17 -11.91
N LYS A 719 34.79 32.39 -11.68
CA LYS A 719 34.72 33.43 -12.70
C LYS A 719 36.09 33.71 -13.34
N GLU A 720 37.14 33.85 -12.53
CA GLU A 720 38.50 34.08 -13.03
C GLU A 720 39.01 32.91 -13.90
N LEU A 721 38.82 31.67 -13.46
CA LEU A 721 39.24 30.48 -14.22
C LEU A 721 38.45 30.33 -15.52
N THR A 722 37.14 30.58 -15.48
CA THR A 722 36.28 30.53 -16.67
C THR A 722 36.65 31.63 -17.67
N GLU A 723 36.81 32.88 -17.24
CA GLU A 723 37.19 34.00 -18.12
C GLU A 723 38.59 33.81 -18.73
N SER A 724 39.49 33.13 -18.00
CA SER A 724 40.83 32.80 -18.50
C SER A 724 40.91 31.49 -19.31
N GLY A 725 39.80 30.77 -19.48
CA GLY A 725 39.76 29.47 -20.17
C GLY A 725 40.58 28.38 -19.47
N ARG A 726 40.90 28.56 -18.19
CA ARG A 726 41.71 27.64 -17.38
C ARG A 726 40.87 26.71 -16.52
N LEU A 727 39.55 26.83 -16.53
CA LEU A 727 38.66 25.89 -15.86
C LEU A 727 38.51 24.61 -16.70
N THR A 728 39.55 23.77 -16.69
CA THR A 728 39.62 22.57 -17.55
C THR A 728 39.17 21.30 -16.86
N ASP A 729 39.22 21.25 -15.52
CA ASP A 729 38.84 20.09 -14.72
C ASP A 729 38.60 20.47 -13.24
N TYR A 730 38.04 19.53 -12.47
CA TYR A 730 37.77 19.70 -11.04
C TYR A 730 39.04 19.87 -10.19
N TYR A 731 40.18 19.34 -10.61
CA TYR A 731 41.44 19.42 -9.86
C TYR A 731 42.02 20.84 -9.91
N THR A 732 41.87 21.49 -11.06
CA THR A 732 42.26 22.88 -11.31
C THR A 732 41.40 23.85 -10.50
N LEU A 733 40.08 23.61 -10.45
CA LEU A 733 39.16 24.38 -9.59
C LEU A 733 39.49 24.20 -8.11
N ALA A 734 39.65 22.96 -7.64
CA ALA A 734 40.00 22.66 -6.25
C ALA A 734 41.32 23.30 -5.83
N SER A 735 42.35 23.25 -6.69
CA SER A 735 43.65 23.85 -6.44
C SER A 735 43.58 25.38 -6.37
N ALA A 736 42.81 26.02 -7.26
CA ALA A 736 42.65 27.48 -7.27
C ALA A 736 41.86 27.98 -6.05
N LEU A 737 40.80 27.25 -5.65
CA LEU A 737 40.05 27.54 -4.43
C LEU A 737 40.92 27.38 -3.19
N GLN A 738 41.75 26.33 -3.14
CA GLN A 738 42.68 26.11 -2.05
C GLN A 738 43.75 27.21 -1.97
N ASN A 739 44.25 27.69 -3.10
CA ASN A 739 45.20 28.81 -3.16
C ASN A 739 44.53 30.13 -2.76
N ARG A 740 43.31 30.39 -3.21
CA ARG A 740 42.55 31.57 -2.81
C ARG A 740 42.24 31.56 -1.31
N TRP A 741 41.87 30.40 -0.78
CA TRP A 741 41.67 30.21 0.66
C TRP A 741 42.95 30.47 1.46
N LYS A 742 44.11 29.99 0.98
CA LYS A 742 45.44 30.30 1.56
C LYS A 742 45.85 31.77 1.44
N GLN A 743 45.31 32.52 0.49
CA GLN A 743 45.54 33.98 0.37
C GLN A 743 44.63 34.80 1.28
N ILE A 744 43.43 34.28 1.58
CA ILE A 744 42.45 34.93 2.45
C ILE A 744 42.76 34.69 3.93
N ARG A 745 43.26 33.49 4.27
CA ARG A 745 43.90 33.20 5.56
C ARG A 745 45.26 33.88 5.66
#